data_AF-Q0BUH7-F1
#
_entry.id   AF-Q0BUH7-F1
#
_cell.length_a   1.000
_cell.length_b   1.000
_cell.length_c   1.000
_cell.angle_alpha   90.00
_cell.angle_beta   90.00
_cell.angle_gamma   90.00
#
_symmetry.space_group_name_H-M   'P 1'
#
loop_
_entity.id
_entity.type
_entity.pdbx_description
1 polymer ?
#
loop_
_entity_poly.entity_id
_entity_poly.type
_entity_poly.pdbx_seq_one_letter_code
_entity_poly.pdbx_strand_id
1 'polypeptide(L)'
;MGGWIGRAGSQRGINRSPRAHCVLAGDQQYDIDLCGRYRRFPDCHATEFSSGCIARFYRGAVADLPPPGSLTYSSDNVSITGYYVPLTLAFADATDSSGQPLTTTFKVLVSDNSHAHMMGLRFDYDATTQQNYTTAYSALMNLAPMQSGAMSRGYIISQAGLTVGLNQANAGSGWAFTKLAPASQSGDWLAPPVTVTVNGKVLPAGSVLIDTGLNEMFLKYEGGSRLPANSTITLSMLGTGGAVQYSFNTGTPTGVAPSFVSAGNSSTGTFVNTGLHALAGFDVLYDEANGLFGLRANGHSPQSSVSFDPVFSLSGNMSVQAGFQSSQSILLTGPATLQGAGSISLDGTISGNGLLTVKAPGTVTLSGSNTYTGGTVLQGAAIAVSSASGLGTGGVAMAAGSANTLSLTSGSATVWSAGADTISAGMASVRVAASGAGTLTFVGGKEASQVYGGGGTMTVFGGAGDGVFAAGGAGSVIVNGAGNATVIGGGGNAIYGGSGATLVFGGAQGANSILGGSGSSTVVGQSGDHVVGQAGNMLVFGSSNATDTIIGGNATTVMGGNAGTQLLSNGNTVFWGGSGNDMLWGGAGITIATLGSGNDTTYIGSGAMSIAGGSGQDIYTVIAGQAGGSAVIFDFNPGQDSLVLEGYDTASIVKTVQAGYVTLSLPDQTMLTFVGADPSSLPGRSIS
;
A
#
# COMPACT_ATOMS: atom_id res chain seq x y z
N MET A 1 8.83 -6.90 72.41
CA MET A 1 8.17 -5.80 73.12
C MET A 1 8.35 -4.52 72.31
N GLY A 2 7.25 -3.88 71.89
CA GLY A 2 7.12 -2.53 71.29
C GLY A 2 7.86 -2.29 69.98
N GLY A 3 7.25 -1.99 68.83
CA GLY A 3 6.12 -1.10 68.58
C GLY A 3 6.64 0.18 67.91
N TRP A 4 6.93 0.14 66.59
CA TRP A 4 7.28 1.33 65.81
C TRP A 4 6.00 2.06 65.40
N ILE A 5 5.68 3.11 66.17
CA ILE A 5 4.65 4.09 65.86
C ILE A 5 5.29 5.15 64.94
N GLY A 6 4.96 5.11 63.64
CA GLY A 6 5.21 6.22 62.72
C GLY A 6 4.05 7.20 62.75
N ARG A 7 4.12 8.23 63.60
CA ARG A 7 3.20 9.38 63.59
C ARG A 7 3.36 10.15 62.27
N ALA A 8 2.27 10.32 61.53
CA ALA A 8 2.17 11.35 60.50
C ALA A 8 2.20 12.74 61.20
N GLY A 9 3.37 13.37 61.20
CA GLY A 9 3.58 14.72 61.68
C GLY A 9 3.01 15.73 60.71
N SER A 10 2.10 16.58 61.20
CA SER A 10 1.79 17.85 60.57
C SER A 10 3.01 18.75 60.58
N GLN A 11 3.59 19.04 59.42
CA GLN A 11 4.51 20.17 59.25
C GLN A 11 3.95 21.13 58.22
N ARG A 12 3.55 22.31 58.70
CA ARG A 12 3.36 23.52 57.89
C ARG A 12 4.75 24.03 57.51
N GLY A 13 4.94 24.27 56.21
CA GLY A 13 6.02 25.10 55.69
C GLY A 13 7.05 24.35 54.85
N ILE A 14 6.69 23.94 53.63
CA ILE A 14 7.63 23.62 52.54
C ILE A 14 7.00 24.00 51.19
N ASN A 15 7.84 24.56 50.30
CA ASN A 15 7.66 24.77 48.87
C ASN A 15 6.54 23.95 48.20
N ARG A 16 5.72 24.64 47.41
CA ARG A 16 4.64 24.05 46.60
C ARG A 16 5.23 23.07 45.57
N SER A 17 5.28 21.79 45.91
CA SER A 17 5.39 20.71 44.93
C SER A 17 4.09 20.64 44.12
N PRO A 18 4.14 20.46 42.79
CA PRO A 18 2.94 20.36 41.97
C PRO A 18 2.27 19.02 42.31
N ARG A 19 1.12 19.09 42.99
CA ARG A 19 0.27 17.92 43.21
C ARG A 19 -0.64 17.79 42.00
N ALA A 20 -0.40 16.80 41.16
CA ALA A 20 -1.41 16.33 40.22
C ALA A 20 -2.56 15.74 41.06
N HIS A 21 -3.63 16.50 41.18
CA HIS A 21 -4.86 16.06 41.81
C HIS A 21 -5.82 15.70 40.65
N CYS A 22 -6.76 14.76 40.82
CA CYS A 22 -7.88 14.63 39.87
C CYS A 22 -8.78 15.89 40.02
N VAL A 23 -8.34 17.02 39.46
CA VAL A 23 -9.01 18.33 39.49
C VAL A 23 -9.42 18.65 38.08
N LEU A 24 -10.67 19.03 37.89
CA LEU A 24 -11.15 19.55 36.62
C LEU A 24 -10.50 20.93 36.41
N ALA A 25 -9.92 21.17 35.24
CA ALA A 25 -9.07 22.35 35.02
C ALA A 25 -9.88 23.67 35.00
N GLY A 26 -9.52 24.59 35.89
CA GLY A 26 -10.06 25.96 35.99
C GLY A 26 -9.55 26.64 37.26
N ASP A 27 -9.21 27.93 37.20
CA ASP A 27 -8.48 28.68 38.23
C ASP A 27 -9.05 28.54 39.66
N GLN A 28 -8.17 28.31 40.64
CA GLN A 28 -8.35 28.55 42.08
C GLN A 28 -9.74 28.21 42.68
N GLN A 29 -9.89 26.98 43.23
CA GLN A 29 -10.91 26.53 44.22
C GLN A 29 -11.91 25.44 43.75
N TYR A 30 -11.53 24.31 43.18
CA TYR A 30 -12.55 23.28 42.91
C TYR A 30 -12.09 21.90 43.33
N ASP A 31 -12.72 21.38 44.37
CA ASP A 31 -12.65 19.98 44.72
C ASP A 31 -13.93 19.26 44.18
N ILE A 32 -14.03 17.92 44.19
CA ILE A 32 -15.26 17.21 43.80
C ILE A 32 -16.32 17.37 44.90
N ASP A 33 -17.52 17.85 44.56
CA ASP A 33 -18.61 17.98 45.54
C ASP A 33 -19.17 16.61 45.92
N LEU A 34 -18.90 16.22 47.16
CA LEU A 34 -19.54 15.11 47.83
C LEU A 34 -20.44 15.65 48.94
N CYS A 35 -21.75 15.65 48.68
CA CYS A 35 -22.77 16.01 49.68
C CYS A 35 -22.63 17.45 50.20
N GLY A 36 -22.37 18.43 49.33
CA GLY A 36 -22.22 19.85 49.66
C GLY A 36 -20.84 20.21 50.23
N ARG A 37 -19.82 19.37 49.98
CA ARG A 37 -18.43 19.59 50.41
C ARG A 37 -17.44 19.12 49.36
N TYR A 38 -16.58 20.05 48.98
CA TYR A 38 -15.49 19.87 48.05
C TYR A 38 -14.38 18.92 48.63
N ARG A 39 -13.99 17.84 47.90
CA ARG A 39 -12.89 16.89 48.21
C ARG A 39 -11.87 16.61 47.08
N ARG A 40 -10.58 16.47 47.42
CA ARG A 40 -9.50 16.11 46.48
C ARG A 40 -9.27 14.61 46.42
N PHE A 41 -9.08 14.10 45.20
CA PHE A 41 -8.73 12.71 44.92
C PHE A 41 -7.28 12.66 44.40
N PRO A 42 -6.32 12.11 45.19
CA PRO A 42 -4.91 12.06 44.80
C PRO A 42 -4.56 10.95 43.79
N ASP A 43 -5.40 9.92 43.64
CA ASP A 43 -5.10 8.80 42.74
C ASP A 43 -6.19 8.64 41.67
N CYS A 44 -5.78 8.83 40.42
CA CYS A 44 -6.57 8.68 39.20
C CYS A 44 -6.34 7.31 38.51
N HIS A 45 -5.46 6.44 39.01
CA HIS A 45 -5.04 5.19 38.34
C HIS A 45 -5.72 3.93 38.91
N ALA A 46 -6.57 4.04 39.94
CA ALA A 46 -7.36 2.91 40.41
C ALA A 46 -8.33 2.38 39.31
N THR A 47 -8.94 1.22 39.54
CA THR A 47 -10.07 0.72 38.74
C THR A 47 -11.41 1.08 39.35
N GLU A 48 -11.41 1.51 40.61
CA GLU A 48 -12.61 1.75 41.40
C GLU A 48 -12.53 3.05 42.19
N PHE A 49 -13.69 3.50 42.67
CA PHE A 49 -13.82 4.70 43.46
C PHE A 49 -14.03 4.34 44.93
N SER A 50 -13.23 4.93 45.83
CA SER A 50 -13.39 4.77 47.28
C SER A 50 -13.38 6.11 48.00
N SER A 51 -14.20 6.23 49.05
CA SER A 51 -14.25 7.45 49.88
C SER A 51 -14.66 7.14 51.32
N GLY A 52 -13.79 7.50 52.28
CA GLY A 52 -14.07 7.32 53.70
C GLY A 52 -15.06 8.34 54.30
N CYS A 53 -15.40 9.41 53.58
CA CYS A 53 -16.26 10.48 54.12
C CYS A 53 -17.76 10.12 54.09
N ILE A 54 -18.17 9.27 53.14
CA ILE A 54 -19.58 8.90 52.93
C ILE A 54 -20.07 7.92 54.01
N ALA A 55 -19.15 7.21 54.68
CA ALA A 55 -19.45 6.27 55.75
C ALA A 55 -20.18 6.92 56.93
N ARG A 56 -19.97 8.23 57.17
CA ARG A 56 -20.66 8.97 58.24
C ARG A 56 -22.07 9.42 57.87
N PHE A 57 -22.37 9.66 56.59
CA PHE A 57 -23.72 10.04 56.14
C PHE A 57 -24.65 8.82 56.03
N TYR A 58 -24.12 7.64 55.68
CA TYR A 58 -24.90 6.39 55.63
C TYR A 58 -25.17 5.74 56.99
N ARG A 59 -24.52 6.19 58.08
CA ARG A 59 -24.82 5.70 59.45
C ARG A 59 -26.24 6.01 59.93
N GLY A 60 -26.97 6.92 59.28
CA GLY A 60 -28.35 7.27 59.63
C GLY A 60 -29.43 6.45 58.92
N ALA A 61 -29.10 5.68 57.88
CA ALA A 61 -30.04 4.94 57.03
C ALA A 61 -29.74 3.43 57.10
N VAL A 62 -30.06 2.80 58.24
CA VAL A 62 -29.59 1.45 58.61
C VAL A 62 -30.59 0.33 58.25
N ALA A 63 -31.39 0.47 57.19
CA ALA A 63 -32.36 -0.58 56.83
C ALA A 63 -31.95 -1.45 55.62
N ASP A 64 -31.24 -0.91 54.63
CA ASP A 64 -31.03 -1.60 53.33
C ASP A 64 -29.59 -1.44 52.78
N LEU A 65 -28.56 -1.70 53.60
CA LEU A 65 -27.20 -1.73 53.06
C LEU A 65 -26.97 -3.03 52.25
N PRO A 66 -26.38 -2.94 51.04
CA PRO A 66 -26.02 -4.14 50.26
C PRO A 66 -24.97 -4.99 51.00
N PRO A 67 -24.73 -6.25 50.59
CA PRO A 67 -23.67 -7.07 51.15
C PRO A 67 -22.31 -6.34 51.12
N PRO A 68 -21.47 -6.48 52.15
CA PRO A 68 -20.15 -5.87 52.16
C PRO A 68 -19.30 -6.40 51.00
N GLY A 69 -18.66 -5.49 50.29
CA GLY A 69 -17.71 -5.76 49.23
C GLY A 69 -16.27 -5.48 49.68
N SER A 70 -15.31 -5.85 48.85
CA SER A 70 -13.91 -5.55 49.05
C SER A 70 -13.28 -5.07 47.73
N LEU A 71 -12.34 -4.15 47.85
CA LEU A 71 -11.45 -3.66 46.81
C LEU A 71 -10.01 -3.91 47.25
N THR A 72 -9.22 -4.59 46.42
CA THR A 72 -7.79 -4.79 46.68
C THR A 72 -6.98 -3.98 45.68
N TYR A 73 -6.12 -3.11 46.20
CA TYR A 73 -5.23 -2.29 45.40
C TYR A 73 -3.97 -3.08 45.06
N SER A 74 -3.73 -3.32 43.78
CA SER A 74 -2.65 -4.19 43.30
C SER A 74 -1.26 -3.56 43.42
N SER A 75 -1.15 -2.23 43.53
CA SER A 75 0.13 -1.52 43.59
C SER A 75 0.78 -1.52 44.99
N ASP A 76 -0.02 -1.64 46.05
CA ASP A 76 0.44 -1.66 47.46
C ASP A 76 -0.12 -2.85 48.28
N ASN A 77 -0.95 -3.71 47.67
CA ASN A 77 -1.65 -4.83 48.29
C ASN A 77 -2.59 -4.44 49.45
N VAL A 78 -3.06 -3.20 49.52
CA VAL A 78 -4.04 -2.76 50.50
C VAL A 78 -5.43 -3.23 50.07
N SER A 79 -6.08 -4.02 50.94
CA SER A 79 -7.48 -4.38 50.78
C SER A 79 -8.37 -3.50 51.64
N ILE A 80 -9.33 -2.85 51.00
CA ILE A 80 -10.36 -2.02 51.61
C ILE A 80 -11.66 -2.83 51.62
N THR A 81 -12.28 -2.98 52.78
CA THR A 81 -13.61 -3.59 52.91
C THR A 81 -14.64 -2.51 53.21
N GLY A 82 -15.81 -2.58 52.57
CA GLY A 82 -16.84 -1.56 52.68
C GLY A 82 -18.16 -1.94 52.04
N TYR A 83 -19.00 -0.94 51.76
CA TYR A 83 -20.29 -1.11 51.09
C TYR A 83 -20.28 -0.36 49.76
N TYR A 84 -20.71 -1.01 48.68
CA TYR A 84 -20.89 -0.33 47.40
C TYR A 84 -22.18 0.47 47.40
N VAL A 85 -22.10 1.78 47.17
CA VAL A 85 -23.27 2.66 47.04
C VAL A 85 -23.23 3.42 45.70
N PRO A 86 -24.39 3.68 45.07
CA PRO A 86 -24.43 4.58 43.93
C PRO A 86 -24.23 6.03 44.39
N LEU A 87 -23.30 6.74 43.75
CA LEU A 87 -22.99 8.14 44.03
C LEU A 87 -22.95 8.92 42.73
N THR A 88 -23.81 9.93 42.62
CA THR A 88 -23.80 10.86 41.49
C THR A 88 -22.76 11.95 41.74
N LEU A 89 -21.80 12.07 40.82
CA LEU A 89 -20.85 13.18 40.80
C LEU A 89 -21.28 14.18 39.74
N ALA A 90 -21.18 15.47 40.06
CA ALA A 90 -21.35 16.58 39.14
C ALA A 90 -19.98 17.17 38.77
N PHE A 91 -19.79 17.49 37.49
CA PHE A 91 -18.57 18.11 36.95
C PHE A 91 -18.86 19.58 36.68
N ALA A 92 -18.64 20.43 37.70
CA ALA A 92 -19.04 21.84 37.66
C ALA A 92 -18.48 22.61 36.44
N ASP A 93 -17.27 22.28 36.01
CA ASP A 93 -16.59 22.93 34.88
C ASP A 93 -16.94 22.33 33.51
N ALA A 94 -17.65 21.20 33.49
CA ALA A 94 -18.11 20.57 32.27
C ALA A 94 -19.63 20.69 32.21
N THR A 95 -20.15 21.58 31.37
CA THR A 95 -21.59 21.82 31.27
C THR A 95 -22.17 21.31 29.95
N ASP A 96 -23.45 20.92 29.95
CA ASP A 96 -24.19 20.63 28.73
C ASP A 96 -24.52 21.92 27.95
N SER A 97 -25.21 21.78 26.81
CA SER A 97 -25.60 22.92 25.97
C SER A 97 -26.54 23.93 26.65
N SER A 98 -27.09 23.59 27.83
CA SER A 98 -27.91 24.46 28.66
C SER A 98 -27.14 25.13 29.81
N GLY A 99 -25.83 24.87 29.92
CA GLY A 99 -24.97 25.38 30.99
C GLY A 99 -25.12 24.62 32.31
N GLN A 100 -25.77 23.45 32.32
CA GLN A 100 -25.88 22.62 33.51
C GLN A 100 -24.67 21.70 33.65
N PRO A 101 -24.09 21.51 34.86
CA PRO A 101 -23.01 20.57 35.08
C PRO A 101 -23.38 19.17 34.60
N LEU A 102 -22.47 18.54 33.85
CA LEU A 102 -22.59 17.13 33.49
C LEU A 102 -22.55 16.30 34.78
N THR A 103 -23.34 15.22 34.83
CA THR A 103 -23.37 14.32 35.99
C THR A 103 -23.22 12.87 35.56
N THR A 104 -22.60 12.04 36.39
CA THR A 104 -22.57 10.58 36.20
C THR A 104 -22.60 9.84 37.54
N THR A 105 -23.19 8.64 37.55
CA THR A 105 -23.37 7.85 38.79
C THR A 105 -22.36 6.70 38.84
N PHE A 106 -21.57 6.68 39.91
CA PHE A 106 -20.55 5.66 40.18
C PHE A 106 -21.06 4.65 41.19
N LYS A 107 -20.62 3.40 41.08
CA LYS A 107 -20.60 2.50 42.23
C LYS A 107 -19.33 2.80 43.03
N VAL A 108 -19.51 3.19 44.29
CA VAL A 108 -18.45 3.66 45.17
C VAL A 108 -18.33 2.73 46.36
N LEU A 109 -17.14 2.20 46.62
CA LEU A 109 -16.86 1.48 47.86
C LEU A 109 -16.67 2.50 48.99
N VAL A 110 -17.64 2.52 49.90
CA VAL A 110 -17.58 3.34 51.11
C VAL A 110 -17.07 2.49 52.27
N SER A 111 -15.96 2.89 52.86
CA SER A 111 -15.36 2.20 54.01
C SER A 111 -15.17 3.18 55.16
N ASP A 112 -15.38 2.73 56.39
CA ASP A 112 -15.12 3.49 57.61
C ASP A 112 -13.65 3.47 58.04
N ASN A 113 -12.84 2.60 57.42
CA ASN A 113 -11.41 2.43 57.69
C ASN A 113 -10.47 3.07 56.66
N SER A 114 -10.99 3.75 55.63
CA SER A 114 -10.12 4.34 54.60
C SER A 114 -9.88 5.84 54.80
N HIS A 115 -8.62 6.20 55.06
CA HIS A 115 -8.11 7.55 54.79
C HIS A 115 -7.86 7.80 53.28
N ALA A 116 -8.14 6.80 52.45
CA ALA A 116 -7.96 6.86 51.00
C ALA A 116 -9.22 7.42 50.32
N HIS A 117 -9.01 8.44 49.49
CA HIS A 117 -9.95 8.92 48.49
C HIS A 117 -9.33 8.56 47.13
N MET A 118 -9.94 7.66 46.38
CA MET A 118 -9.41 7.18 45.10
C MET A 118 -10.48 7.29 44.03
N MET A 119 -10.08 7.68 42.83
CA MET A 119 -10.95 7.72 41.67
C MET A 119 -10.29 6.94 40.55
N GLY A 120 -10.74 5.72 40.34
CA GLY A 120 -10.23 4.94 39.24
C GLY A 120 -10.71 5.40 37.87
N LEU A 121 -9.80 5.81 36.98
CA LEU A 121 -10.13 6.18 35.60
C LEU A 121 -10.14 4.98 34.64
N ARG A 122 -9.66 3.82 35.11
CA ARG A 122 -9.41 2.60 34.34
C ARG A 122 -8.31 2.78 33.28
N PHE A 123 -7.23 2.02 33.46
CA PHE A 123 -6.13 1.87 32.53
C PHE A 123 -5.44 0.53 32.82
N ASP A 124 -5.11 -0.22 31.76
CA ASP A 124 -4.37 -1.51 31.82
C ASP A 124 -5.09 -2.68 32.52
N TYR A 125 -5.81 -3.51 31.74
CA TYR A 125 -6.45 -4.73 32.24
C TYR A 125 -5.41 -5.84 32.51
N ASP A 126 -5.24 -6.23 33.78
CA ASP A 126 -4.50 -7.42 34.18
C ASP A 126 -5.44 -8.61 34.47
N ALA A 127 -5.39 -9.62 33.60
CA ALA A 127 -6.19 -10.84 33.70
C ALA A 127 -5.89 -11.69 34.95
N THR A 128 -4.73 -11.50 35.59
CA THR A 128 -4.30 -12.34 36.72
C THR A 128 -4.88 -11.89 38.07
N THR A 129 -5.37 -10.65 38.17
CA THR A 129 -5.82 -10.05 39.44
C THR A 129 -7.29 -9.63 39.47
N GLN A 130 -8.02 -9.67 38.35
CA GLN A 130 -9.32 -8.98 38.21
C GLN A 130 -10.53 -9.88 37.84
N GLN A 131 -10.70 -11.04 38.50
CA GLN A 131 -11.77 -12.00 38.16
C GLN A 131 -13.23 -11.58 38.47
N ASN A 132 -13.47 -10.46 39.16
CA ASN A 132 -14.83 -10.12 39.68
C ASN A 132 -15.43 -8.81 39.14
N TYR A 133 -14.86 -8.21 38.09
CA TYR A 133 -15.34 -6.91 37.61
C TYR A 133 -16.47 -7.07 36.60
N THR A 134 -17.66 -6.56 36.94
CA THR A 134 -18.81 -6.48 36.05
C THR A 134 -18.49 -5.61 34.82
N THR A 135 -19.11 -5.91 33.69
CA THR A 135 -19.00 -5.25 32.36
C THR A 135 -19.27 -3.73 32.28
N ALA A 136 -19.35 -3.02 33.41
CA ALA A 136 -19.60 -1.59 33.46
C ALA A 136 -18.29 -0.80 33.33
N TYR A 137 -18.10 -0.14 32.17
CA TYR A 137 -17.05 0.86 31.92
C TYR A 137 -16.98 1.93 33.03
N SER A 138 -15.83 2.60 33.20
CA SER A 138 -15.71 3.75 34.12
C SER A 138 -16.85 4.73 33.84
N ALA A 139 -17.58 5.16 34.88
CA ALA A 139 -18.74 6.03 34.70
C ALA A 139 -18.37 7.40 34.08
N LEU A 140 -17.07 7.78 34.13
CA LEU A 140 -16.51 8.95 33.44
C LEU A 140 -16.45 8.81 31.93
N MET A 141 -16.40 7.58 31.41
CA MET A 141 -16.33 7.31 29.98
C MET A 141 -17.72 7.16 29.35
N ASN A 142 -18.78 7.44 30.11
CA ASN A 142 -20.18 7.32 29.69
C ASN A 142 -20.98 8.62 29.85
N LEU A 143 -20.32 9.77 29.83
CA LEU A 143 -21.00 11.08 29.89
C LEU A 143 -21.90 11.29 28.66
N ALA A 144 -23.01 12.02 28.83
CA ALA A 144 -23.97 12.26 27.74
C ALA A 144 -23.34 12.84 26.45
N PRO A 145 -22.39 13.80 26.51
CA PRO A 145 -21.69 14.25 25.30
C PRO A 145 -20.91 13.15 24.58
N MET A 146 -20.31 12.20 25.31
CA MET A 146 -19.62 11.05 24.71
C MET A 146 -20.59 10.07 24.06
N GLN A 147 -21.74 9.84 24.69
CA GLN A 147 -22.81 9.00 24.14
C GLN A 147 -23.43 9.61 22.87
N SER A 148 -23.54 10.94 22.82
CA SER A 148 -24.01 11.68 21.65
C SER A 148 -22.96 11.86 20.54
N GLY A 149 -21.69 11.54 20.81
CA GLY A 149 -20.57 11.73 19.87
C GLY A 149 -19.98 13.14 19.81
N ALA A 150 -20.40 14.07 20.68
CA ALA A 150 -19.86 15.42 20.76
C ALA A 150 -18.41 15.46 21.29
N MET A 151 -17.98 14.42 22.02
CA MET A 151 -16.59 14.21 22.47
C MET A 151 -16.24 12.74 22.38
N SER A 152 -14.96 12.42 22.17
CA SER A 152 -14.47 11.04 22.24
C SER A 152 -14.26 10.59 23.68
N ARG A 153 -14.49 9.29 23.93
CA ARG A 153 -14.26 8.65 25.24
C ARG A 153 -12.77 8.59 25.53
N GLY A 154 -12.34 9.29 26.57
CA GLY A 154 -10.93 9.39 26.94
C GLY A 154 -10.68 10.53 27.93
N TYR A 155 -9.43 10.73 28.30
CA TYR A 155 -9.02 11.76 29.26
C TYR A 155 -7.57 12.22 29.08
N ILE A 156 -7.26 13.38 29.67
CA ILE A 156 -5.91 13.92 29.81
C ILE A 156 -5.61 14.13 31.30
N ILE A 157 -4.47 13.62 31.77
CA ILE A 157 -3.91 13.90 33.09
C ILE A 157 -2.71 14.83 32.92
N SER A 158 -2.72 15.94 33.63
CA SER A 158 -1.64 16.94 33.65
C SER A 158 -1.36 17.38 35.10
N GLN A 159 -0.34 18.23 35.28
CA GLN A 159 -0.13 18.88 36.58
C GLN A 159 -1.29 19.79 37.01
N ALA A 160 -2.05 20.33 36.03
CA ALA A 160 -3.23 21.14 36.30
C ALA A 160 -4.43 20.29 36.74
N GLY A 161 -4.41 18.98 36.42
CA GLY A 161 -5.40 18.00 36.82
C GLY A 161 -5.92 17.16 35.67
N LEU A 162 -7.14 16.64 35.83
CA LEU A 162 -7.83 15.71 34.94
C LEU A 162 -8.80 16.46 34.00
N THR A 163 -8.65 16.26 32.70
CA THR A 163 -9.64 16.65 31.69
C THR A 163 -10.32 15.39 31.16
N VAL A 164 -11.65 15.32 31.20
CA VAL A 164 -12.43 14.17 30.72
C VAL A 164 -13.11 14.53 29.40
N GLY A 165 -12.99 13.66 28.39
CA GLY A 165 -13.44 13.91 27.03
C GLY A 165 -12.32 14.46 26.14
N LEU A 166 -12.14 13.82 24.99
CA LEU A 166 -11.18 14.27 23.98
C LEU A 166 -11.90 14.99 22.84
N ASN A 167 -11.29 16.08 22.39
CA ASN A 167 -11.74 16.87 21.24
C ASN A 167 -10.53 17.52 20.54
N GLN A 168 -10.78 18.18 19.41
CA GLN A 168 -9.71 18.82 18.64
C GLN A 168 -8.92 19.88 19.42
N ALA A 169 -9.55 20.59 20.35
CA ALA A 169 -8.89 21.66 21.10
C ALA A 169 -7.86 21.13 22.11
N ASN A 170 -8.14 19.98 22.76
CA ASN A 170 -7.25 19.42 23.79
C ASN A 170 -6.32 18.31 23.26
N ALA A 171 -6.73 17.57 22.22
CA ALA A 171 -6.02 16.42 21.68
C ALA A 171 -5.42 16.66 20.27
N GLY A 172 -5.66 17.83 19.65
CA GLY A 172 -5.35 18.03 18.23
C GLY A 172 -3.89 18.25 17.86
N SER A 173 -2.99 18.60 18.80
CA SER A 173 -1.57 18.83 18.48
C SER A 173 -0.64 18.69 19.69
N GLY A 174 0.66 18.48 19.42
CA GLY A 174 1.73 18.44 20.42
C GLY A 174 1.88 17.10 21.15
N TRP A 175 1.24 16.05 20.66
CA TRP A 175 1.24 14.72 21.28
C TRP A 175 2.11 13.75 20.50
N ALA A 176 2.84 12.90 21.22
CA ALA A 176 3.32 11.63 20.70
C ALA A 176 2.34 10.55 21.13
N PHE A 177 1.99 9.64 20.23
CA PHE A 177 0.98 8.60 20.46
C PHE A 177 1.54 7.21 20.19
N THR A 178 0.96 6.20 20.84
CA THR A 178 1.10 4.80 20.42
C THR A 178 -0.28 4.15 20.31
N LYS A 179 -0.48 3.36 19.26
CA LYS A 179 -1.63 2.44 19.20
C LYS A 179 -1.39 1.30 20.18
N LEU A 180 -2.34 1.10 21.09
CA LEU A 180 -2.34 -0.03 22.01
C LEU A 180 -2.95 -1.27 21.35
N ALA A 181 -2.41 -2.43 21.70
CA ALA A 181 -2.96 -3.72 21.29
C ALA A 181 -4.20 -4.06 22.14
N PRO A 182 -5.24 -4.67 21.56
CA PRO A 182 -6.43 -5.06 22.31
C PRO A 182 -6.11 -6.21 23.27
N ALA A 183 -6.66 -6.14 24.48
CA ALA A 183 -6.64 -7.23 25.44
C ALA A 183 -7.69 -8.28 25.04
N SER A 184 -7.25 -9.52 24.79
CA SER A 184 -8.08 -10.59 24.20
C SER A 184 -9.29 -11.03 25.02
N GLN A 185 -9.35 -10.67 26.32
CA GLN A 185 -10.34 -11.20 27.26
C GLN A 185 -11.37 -10.17 27.75
N SER A 186 -11.09 -8.87 27.63
CA SER A 186 -11.87 -7.81 28.30
C SER A 186 -12.46 -6.77 27.35
N GLY A 187 -12.06 -6.77 26.08
CA GLY A 187 -12.38 -5.68 25.13
C GLY A 187 -11.67 -4.36 25.46
N ASP A 188 -10.74 -4.37 26.42
CA ASP A 188 -9.90 -3.24 26.83
C ASP A 188 -8.59 -3.22 26.02
N TRP A 189 -7.69 -2.30 26.35
CA TRP A 189 -6.37 -2.17 25.73
C TRP A 189 -5.25 -2.60 26.70
N LEU A 190 -4.18 -3.20 26.15
CA LEU A 190 -2.98 -3.55 26.91
C LEU A 190 -2.20 -2.30 27.33
N ALA A 191 -1.41 -2.40 28.40
CA ALA A 191 -0.47 -1.38 28.83
C ALA A 191 0.42 -0.82 27.70
N PRO A 192 0.82 0.47 27.78
CA PRO A 192 1.80 1.03 26.87
C PRO A 192 3.15 0.31 26.97
N PRO A 193 3.81 0.05 25.84
CA PRO A 193 5.13 -0.56 25.83
C PRO A 193 6.20 0.43 26.30
N VAL A 194 7.21 -0.09 27.00
CA VAL A 194 8.40 0.65 27.42
C VAL A 194 9.66 -0.20 27.24
N THR A 195 10.76 0.48 26.88
CA THR A 195 12.11 -0.05 27.01
C THR A 195 12.82 0.71 28.12
N VAL A 196 13.45 -0.01 29.04
CA VAL A 196 14.16 0.59 30.17
C VAL A 196 15.65 0.32 30.03
N THR A 197 16.47 1.33 30.29
CA THR A 197 17.91 1.14 30.47
C THR A 197 18.31 1.48 31.90
N VAL A 198 19.18 0.67 32.48
CA VAL A 198 19.78 0.90 33.81
C VAL A 198 21.30 0.91 33.64
N ASN A 199 21.93 2.05 33.92
CA ASN A 199 23.37 2.27 33.71
C ASN A 199 23.83 1.88 32.29
N GLY A 200 23.01 2.19 31.28
CA GLY A 200 23.27 1.85 29.88
C GLY A 200 22.92 0.41 29.46
N LYS A 201 22.60 -0.48 30.41
CA LYS A 201 22.12 -1.84 30.09
C LYS A 201 20.64 -1.81 29.74
N VAL A 202 20.30 -2.24 28.52
CA VAL A 202 18.92 -2.41 28.06
C VAL A 202 18.28 -3.61 28.75
N LEU A 203 17.12 -3.41 29.36
CA LEU A 203 16.28 -4.47 29.93
C LEU A 203 15.34 -5.03 28.85
N PRO A 204 14.80 -6.26 29.03
CA PRO A 204 13.76 -6.77 28.14
C PRO A 204 12.59 -5.78 28.02
N ALA A 205 11.97 -5.73 26.83
CA ALA A 205 10.79 -4.89 26.61
C ALA A 205 9.68 -5.23 27.62
N GLY A 206 8.95 -4.21 28.03
CA GLY A 206 7.98 -4.31 29.10
C GLY A 206 6.82 -3.35 28.95
N SER A 207 6.06 -3.19 30.04
CA SER A 207 4.98 -2.22 30.14
C SER A 207 5.28 -1.12 31.14
N VAL A 208 4.68 0.05 30.91
CA VAL A 208 4.75 1.20 31.80
C VAL A 208 3.38 1.61 32.29
N LEU A 209 3.33 1.97 33.57
CA LEU A 209 2.19 2.53 34.27
C LEU A 209 2.55 3.95 34.74
N ILE A 210 1.78 4.94 34.30
CA ILE A 210 1.89 6.30 34.84
C ILE A 210 0.93 6.43 36.03
N ASP A 211 1.45 6.18 37.23
CA ASP A 211 0.64 6.10 38.44
C ASP A 211 0.65 7.44 39.21
N THR A 212 -0.51 8.06 39.33
CA THR A 212 -0.70 9.31 40.10
C THR A 212 -0.67 9.12 41.61
N GLY A 213 -0.93 7.92 42.11
CA GLY A 213 -1.14 7.62 43.52
C GLY A 213 0.14 7.42 44.34
N LEU A 214 1.29 7.25 43.69
CA LEU A 214 2.56 6.91 44.34
C LEU A 214 3.64 7.98 44.10
N ASN A 215 4.47 8.25 45.12
CA ASN A 215 5.68 9.07 44.95
C ASN A 215 6.90 8.23 44.55
N GLU A 216 6.90 6.95 44.94
CA GLU A 216 7.93 5.98 44.59
C GLU A 216 7.70 5.37 43.21
N MET A 217 8.78 4.96 42.56
CA MET A 217 8.76 4.14 41.35
C MET A 217 8.93 2.68 41.73
N PHE A 218 8.19 1.77 41.07
CA PHE A 218 8.48 0.35 41.08
C PHE A 218 9.04 -0.09 39.74
N LEU A 219 10.23 -0.68 39.75
CA LEU A 219 10.88 -1.23 38.55
C LEU A 219 11.09 -2.73 38.75
N LYS A 220 10.27 -3.55 38.09
CA LYS A 220 10.39 -5.00 38.17
C LYS A 220 10.94 -5.56 36.86
N TYR A 221 11.92 -6.45 36.93
CA TYR A 221 12.49 -7.13 35.75
C TYR A 221 13.24 -8.40 36.20
N GLU A 222 13.59 -9.27 35.24
CA GLU A 222 14.29 -10.51 35.54
C GLU A 222 15.69 -10.23 36.13
N GLY A 223 15.96 -10.80 37.31
CA GLY A 223 17.17 -10.54 38.07
C GLY A 223 17.19 -9.18 38.77
N GLY A 224 16.06 -8.47 38.81
CA GLY A 224 15.94 -7.17 39.46
C GLY A 224 16.24 -7.23 40.96
N SER A 225 17.06 -6.29 41.42
CA SER A 225 17.46 -6.13 42.82
C SER A 225 17.67 -4.64 43.13
N ARG A 226 17.90 -4.32 44.41
CA ARG A 226 18.10 -2.93 44.87
C ARG A 226 19.21 -2.24 44.07
N LEU A 227 18.90 -1.10 43.48
CA LEU A 227 19.84 -0.32 42.68
C LEU A 227 20.77 0.53 43.57
N PRO A 228 22.07 0.65 43.21
CA PRO A 228 22.98 1.60 43.84
C PRO A 228 22.49 3.05 43.72
N ALA A 229 22.93 3.91 44.64
CA ALA A 229 22.74 5.36 44.51
C ALA A 229 23.42 5.87 43.22
N ASN A 230 22.83 6.91 42.61
CA ASN A 230 23.28 7.50 41.36
C ASN A 230 23.29 6.54 40.15
N SER A 231 22.49 5.47 40.19
CA SER A 231 22.24 4.64 39.01
C SER A 231 21.39 5.43 38.02
N THR A 232 21.81 5.53 36.77
CA THR A 232 21.05 6.20 35.70
C THR A 232 19.97 5.26 35.18
N ILE A 233 18.72 5.73 35.18
CA ILE A 233 17.58 5.00 34.63
C ILE A 233 16.99 5.85 33.51
N THR A 234 16.79 5.26 32.34
CA THR A 234 16.09 5.91 31.22
C THR A 234 14.91 5.05 30.81
N LEU A 235 13.72 5.65 30.75
CA LEU A 235 12.54 5.04 30.18
C LEU A 235 12.37 5.57 28.76
N SER A 236 12.22 4.66 27.80
CA SER A 236 11.98 4.93 26.39
C SER A 236 10.60 4.39 26.02
N MET A 237 9.67 5.29 25.70
CA MET A 237 8.26 5.00 25.46
C MET A 237 7.85 5.41 24.04
N LEU A 238 6.69 4.91 23.60
CA LEU A 238 6.00 5.31 22.37
C LEU A 238 6.81 5.16 21.08
N GLY A 239 7.65 4.13 20.96
CA GLY A 239 8.34 3.83 19.70
C GLY A 239 9.62 3.01 19.86
N THR A 240 10.09 2.43 18.76
CA THR A 240 11.42 1.81 18.68
C THR A 240 12.50 2.90 18.75
N GLY A 241 13.22 2.98 19.87
CA GLY A 241 14.24 4.02 20.10
C GLY A 241 13.80 5.19 20.99
N GLY A 242 12.55 5.18 21.49
CA GLY A 242 12.07 6.13 22.50
C GLY A 242 11.76 7.51 21.95
N ALA A 243 10.70 7.62 21.14
CA ALA A 243 10.17 8.93 20.73
C ALA A 243 9.86 9.83 21.92
N VAL A 244 9.50 9.22 23.05
CA VAL A 244 9.46 9.90 24.34
C VAL A 244 10.42 9.21 25.29
N GLN A 245 11.34 9.98 25.87
CA GLN A 245 12.28 9.50 26.86
C GLN A 245 12.35 10.44 28.05
N TYR A 246 12.56 9.87 29.23
CA TYR A 246 13.10 10.63 30.34
C TYR A 246 14.13 9.82 31.12
N SER A 247 15.11 10.53 31.66
CA SER A 247 16.25 9.96 32.36
C SER A 247 16.49 10.68 33.67
N PHE A 248 16.88 9.91 34.68
CA PHE A 248 17.23 10.42 36.00
C PHE A 248 18.24 9.50 36.69
N ASN A 249 18.89 10.02 37.73
CA ASN A 249 19.80 9.25 38.56
C ASN A 249 19.15 8.95 39.92
N THR A 250 19.22 7.71 40.39
CA THR A 250 18.64 7.32 41.68
C THR A 250 19.20 8.18 42.83
N GLY A 251 18.32 8.71 43.68
CA GLY A 251 18.71 9.57 44.79
C GLY A 251 19.15 11.00 44.41
N THR A 252 19.10 11.36 43.12
CA THR A 252 19.37 12.73 42.65
C THR A 252 18.06 13.38 42.19
N PRO A 253 17.59 14.45 42.86
CA PRO A 253 16.35 15.12 42.48
C PRO A 253 16.50 15.87 41.14
N THR A 254 15.92 15.32 40.09
CA THR A 254 15.54 16.04 38.86
C THR A 254 14.01 16.05 38.84
N GLY A 255 13.30 17.06 38.32
CA GLY A 255 11.83 17.13 38.48
C GLY A 255 11.05 15.83 38.23
N VAL A 256 11.51 15.02 37.27
CA VAL A 256 10.99 13.69 36.88
C VAL A 256 11.53 12.48 37.67
N ALA A 257 12.50 12.69 38.57
CA ALA A 257 13.05 11.64 39.41
C ALA A 257 12.06 11.29 40.54
N PRO A 258 11.73 9.99 40.73
CA PRO A 258 10.90 9.55 41.84
C PRO A 258 11.62 9.75 43.18
N SER A 259 10.85 9.83 44.28
CA SER A 259 11.40 9.96 45.63
C SER A 259 12.27 8.75 46.02
N PHE A 260 11.95 7.58 45.50
CA PHE A 260 12.66 6.33 45.68
C PHE A 260 12.36 5.37 44.51
N VAL A 261 13.31 4.49 44.15
CA VAL A 261 13.11 3.41 43.18
C VAL A 261 13.16 2.07 43.89
N SER A 262 12.01 1.41 43.97
CA SER A 262 11.88 0.03 44.44
C SER A 262 12.08 -0.93 43.28
N ALA A 263 13.30 -1.43 43.15
CA ALA A 263 13.64 -2.42 42.13
C ALA A 263 13.48 -3.85 42.67
N GLY A 264 12.83 -4.72 41.90
CA GLY A 264 12.55 -6.09 42.31
C GLY A 264 12.52 -7.09 41.15
N ASN A 265 12.53 -8.38 41.48
CA ASN A 265 12.51 -9.43 40.47
C ASN A 265 11.11 -9.62 39.86
N SER A 266 11.03 -9.87 38.56
CA SER A 266 9.81 -10.29 37.85
C SER A 266 10.14 -11.37 36.84
N SER A 267 9.33 -12.43 36.79
CA SER A 267 9.43 -13.49 35.78
C SER A 267 8.50 -13.28 34.58
N THR A 268 7.69 -12.21 34.58
CA THR A 268 6.69 -11.93 33.54
C THR A 268 7.12 -10.80 32.60
N GLY A 269 8.39 -10.39 32.66
CA GLY A 269 8.96 -9.30 31.88
C GLY A 269 9.18 -8.03 32.71
N THR A 270 9.65 -6.98 32.03
CA THR A 270 9.88 -5.67 32.66
C THR A 270 8.53 -4.98 32.90
N PHE A 271 8.35 -4.44 34.10
CA PHE A 271 7.21 -3.59 34.45
C PHE A 271 7.73 -2.37 35.19
N VAL A 272 7.25 -1.20 34.77
CA VAL A 272 7.56 0.06 35.45
C VAL A 272 6.28 0.75 35.89
N ASN A 273 6.16 1.00 37.17
CA ASN A 273 5.23 2.00 37.69
C ASN A 273 6.05 3.26 37.99
N THR A 274 5.77 4.35 37.30
CA THR A 274 6.61 5.55 37.38
C THR A 274 6.41 6.37 38.65
N GLY A 275 5.31 6.15 39.37
CA GLY A 275 4.77 7.14 40.29
C GLY A 275 4.43 8.47 39.59
N LEU A 276 4.04 9.47 40.39
CA LEU A 276 3.48 10.73 39.89
C LEU A 276 4.52 11.61 39.19
N HIS A 277 5.82 11.33 39.41
CA HIS A 277 6.92 12.18 38.96
C HIS A 277 7.07 12.22 37.43
N ALA A 278 6.56 11.22 36.69
CA ALA A 278 6.50 11.32 35.23
C ALA A 278 5.67 12.54 34.76
N LEU A 279 4.65 12.94 35.52
CA LEU A 279 3.83 14.13 35.24
C LEU A 279 4.60 15.45 35.44
N ALA A 280 5.80 15.41 36.02
CA ALA A 280 6.70 16.56 36.02
C ALA A 280 7.27 16.89 34.64
N GLY A 281 7.32 15.90 33.74
CA GLY A 281 7.80 16.08 32.37
C GLY A 281 6.69 16.07 31.32
N PHE A 282 5.58 15.36 31.59
CA PHE A 282 4.59 15.05 30.56
C PHE A 282 3.14 15.25 31.03
N ASP A 283 2.29 15.65 30.08
CA ASP A 283 0.85 15.37 30.14
C ASP A 283 0.60 13.99 29.53
N VAL A 284 -0.40 13.28 30.04
CA VAL A 284 -0.77 11.92 29.62
C VAL A 284 -2.16 11.96 29.03
N LEU A 285 -2.36 11.34 27.87
CA LEU A 285 -3.66 11.19 27.22
C LEU A 285 -3.99 9.71 27.05
N TYR A 286 -5.23 9.34 27.32
CA TYR A 286 -5.77 8.02 26.98
C TYR A 286 -7.07 8.17 26.18
N ASP A 287 -7.09 7.61 24.97
CA ASP A 287 -8.27 7.44 24.14
C ASP A 287 -8.74 5.99 24.26
N GLU A 288 -9.80 5.79 25.03
CA GLU A 288 -10.37 4.47 25.27
C GLU A 288 -11.09 3.94 24.02
N ALA A 289 -11.75 4.82 23.26
CA ALA A 289 -12.55 4.41 22.11
C ALA A 289 -11.66 3.81 21.01
N ASN A 290 -10.46 4.35 20.82
CA ASN A 290 -9.55 3.94 19.77
C ASN A 290 -8.29 3.23 20.28
N GLY A 291 -8.09 3.14 21.61
CA GLY A 291 -6.91 2.53 22.21
C GLY A 291 -5.64 3.25 21.86
N LEU A 292 -5.60 4.56 22.12
CA LEU A 292 -4.41 5.38 21.95
C LEU A 292 -3.92 5.82 23.31
N PHE A 293 -2.61 5.71 23.53
CA PHE A 293 -1.94 6.31 24.67
C PHE A 293 -0.99 7.38 24.16
N GLY A 294 -1.10 8.58 24.72
CA GLY A 294 -0.36 9.76 24.31
C GLY A 294 0.42 10.38 25.44
N LEU A 295 1.59 10.94 25.11
CA LEU A 295 2.37 11.80 25.99
C LEU A 295 2.63 13.13 25.28
N ARG A 296 2.66 14.22 26.04
CA ARG A 296 3.08 15.55 25.56
C ARG A 296 4.04 16.15 26.54
N ALA A 297 5.20 16.62 26.08
CA ALA A 297 6.12 17.37 26.95
C ALA A 297 5.45 18.66 27.45
N ASN A 298 5.41 18.86 28.77
CA ASN A 298 4.69 19.99 29.38
C ASN A 298 5.58 21.20 29.70
N GLY A 299 6.90 21.11 29.45
CA GLY A 299 7.85 22.21 29.64
C GLY A 299 8.27 22.50 31.09
N HIS A 300 7.79 21.73 32.08
CA HIS A 300 8.08 21.97 33.49
C HIS A 300 9.37 21.28 33.99
N SER A 301 9.90 20.31 33.23
CA SER A 301 11.14 19.58 33.56
C SER A 301 12.36 20.16 32.83
N PRO A 302 13.59 20.08 33.39
CA PRO A 302 14.81 20.44 32.67
C PRO A 302 14.92 19.65 31.35
N GLN A 303 15.12 20.35 30.23
CA GLN A 303 15.18 19.74 28.89
C GLN A 303 16.26 18.64 28.78
N SER A 304 17.30 18.65 29.61
CA SER A 304 18.33 17.59 29.61
C SER A 304 17.84 16.24 30.15
N SER A 305 16.70 16.21 30.86
CA SER A 305 16.13 15.00 31.48
C SER A 305 14.99 14.38 30.68
N VAL A 306 14.51 15.07 29.65
CA VAL A 306 13.36 14.66 28.83
C VAL A 306 13.70 14.87 27.36
N SER A 307 13.59 13.82 26.55
CA SER A 307 13.60 13.91 25.09
C SER A 307 12.20 13.61 24.57
N PHE A 308 11.73 14.41 23.62
CA PHE A 308 10.38 14.32 23.09
C PHE A 308 10.39 14.60 21.59
N ASP A 309 9.87 13.65 20.81
CA ASP A 309 9.61 13.75 19.40
C ASP A 309 8.12 13.47 19.16
N PRO A 310 7.33 14.45 18.69
CA PRO A 310 5.94 14.21 18.36
C PRO A 310 5.86 13.25 17.18
N VAL A 311 5.37 12.03 17.42
CA VAL A 311 5.19 10.98 16.42
C VAL A 311 3.99 10.11 16.77
N PHE A 312 3.34 9.52 15.77
CA PHE A 312 2.40 8.45 15.99
C PHE A 312 3.04 7.09 15.73
N SER A 313 3.33 6.36 16.80
CA SER A 313 3.80 4.98 16.73
C SER A 313 2.65 4.03 16.46
N LEU A 314 2.70 3.39 15.30
CA LEU A 314 1.60 2.58 14.78
C LEU A 314 2.02 1.12 14.59
N SER A 315 1.23 0.24 15.18
CA SER A 315 1.18 -1.20 14.92
C SER A 315 -0.27 -1.65 15.05
N GLY A 316 -0.71 -2.57 14.19
CA GLY A 316 -2.11 -2.99 14.11
C GLY A 316 -3.01 -2.01 13.35
N ASN A 317 -4.31 -2.07 13.61
CA ASN A 317 -5.32 -1.36 12.83
C ASN A 317 -5.58 0.05 13.36
N MET A 318 -5.61 1.03 12.46
CA MET A 318 -6.06 2.40 12.69
C MET A 318 -7.24 2.69 11.76
N SER A 319 -8.39 3.04 12.34
CA SER A 319 -9.56 3.50 11.58
C SER A 319 -9.67 5.02 11.63
N VAL A 320 -9.84 5.65 10.48
CA VAL A 320 -10.02 7.10 10.37
C VAL A 320 -11.31 7.46 9.63
N GLN A 321 -11.82 8.66 9.90
CA GLN A 321 -13.01 9.18 9.23
C GLN A 321 -12.72 9.57 7.78
N ALA A 322 -13.76 9.68 6.96
CA ALA A 322 -13.62 10.18 5.59
C ALA A 322 -13.11 11.62 5.58
N GLY A 323 -12.12 11.91 4.74
CA GLY A 323 -11.48 13.22 4.66
C GLY A 323 -10.45 13.48 5.76
N PHE A 324 -9.99 12.44 6.48
CA PHE A 324 -8.95 12.59 7.50
C PHE A 324 -7.66 13.16 6.89
N GLN A 325 -7.09 14.16 7.56
CA GLN A 325 -5.84 14.80 7.17
C GLN A 325 -4.90 14.89 8.37
N SER A 326 -3.63 14.60 8.17
CA SER A 326 -2.61 14.75 9.21
C SER A 326 -1.24 15.04 8.64
N SER A 327 -0.54 16.00 9.24
CA SER A 327 0.88 16.26 9.00
C SER A 327 1.78 15.58 10.04
N GLN A 328 1.21 14.79 10.95
CA GLN A 328 1.95 14.10 12.01
C GLN A 328 2.82 13.00 11.42
N SER A 329 4.10 12.95 11.80
CA SER A 329 4.97 11.83 11.46
C SER A 329 4.43 10.53 12.04
N ILE A 330 4.57 9.43 11.29
CA ILE A 330 4.15 8.09 11.71
C ILE A 330 5.39 7.18 11.78
N LEU A 331 5.51 6.42 12.86
CA LEU A 331 6.53 5.40 13.02
C LEU A 331 5.87 4.02 13.02
N LEU A 332 6.10 3.22 11.98
CA LEU A 332 5.61 1.86 11.88
C LEU A 332 6.48 0.93 12.74
N THR A 333 6.04 0.70 13.98
CA THR A 333 6.71 -0.19 14.95
C THR A 333 6.41 -1.67 14.72
N GLY A 334 5.44 -1.97 13.86
CA GLY A 334 5.08 -3.30 13.37
C GLY A 334 4.15 -3.19 12.16
N PRO A 335 3.62 -4.31 11.65
CA PRO A 335 2.61 -4.28 10.59
C PRO A 335 1.41 -3.44 11.00
N ALA A 336 0.99 -2.53 10.12
CA ALA A 336 -0.07 -1.58 10.38
C ALA A 336 -1.12 -1.61 9.25
N THR A 337 -2.38 -1.43 9.62
CA THR A 337 -3.47 -1.23 8.66
C THR A 337 -4.05 0.16 8.86
N LEU A 338 -3.91 1.02 7.86
CA LEU A 338 -4.64 2.27 7.77
C LEU A 338 -5.95 2.01 7.01
N GLN A 339 -7.08 2.17 7.70
CA GLN A 339 -8.40 1.97 7.12
C GLN A 339 -9.30 3.18 7.33
N GLY A 340 -10.21 3.46 6.39
CA GLY A 340 -11.12 4.60 6.50
C GLY A 340 -12.35 4.50 5.61
N ALA A 341 -13.31 5.39 5.83
CA ALA A 341 -14.58 5.42 5.09
C ALA A 341 -14.54 6.27 3.81
N GLY A 342 -13.41 6.89 3.48
CA GLY A 342 -13.27 7.78 2.33
C GLY A 342 -11.80 8.15 2.08
N SER A 343 -11.56 9.32 1.50
CA SER A 343 -10.20 9.80 1.21
C SER A 343 -9.41 10.13 2.49
N ILE A 344 -8.10 9.96 2.43
CA ILE A 344 -7.16 10.22 3.54
C ILE A 344 -5.96 11.00 2.98
N SER A 345 -5.46 12.01 3.70
CA SER A 345 -4.21 12.71 3.35
C SER A 345 -3.21 12.65 4.50
N LEU A 346 -2.02 12.13 4.24
CA LEU A 346 -0.91 12.09 5.19
C LEU A 346 0.29 12.81 4.60
N ASP A 347 0.61 13.96 5.20
CA ASP A 347 1.70 14.81 4.74
C ASP A 347 3.00 14.61 5.56
N GLY A 348 2.88 14.05 6.76
CA GLY A 348 4.01 13.69 7.61
C GLY A 348 4.81 12.51 7.06
N THR A 349 6.08 12.39 7.46
CA THR A 349 6.92 11.25 7.11
C THR A 349 6.44 9.98 7.82
N ILE A 350 6.25 8.92 7.06
CA ILE A 350 6.06 7.55 7.55
C ILE A 350 7.41 6.84 7.53
N SER A 351 7.81 6.26 8.66
CA SER A 351 9.13 5.63 8.87
C SER A 351 8.99 4.29 9.59
N GLY A 352 10.09 3.57 9.79
CA GLY A 352 10.14 2.31 10.53
C GLY A 352 10.22 1.06 9.65
N ASN A 353 10.13 -0.12 10.27
CA ASN A 353 10.29 -1.39 9.55
C ASN A 353 8.97 -2.11 9.28
N GLY A 354 7.86 -1.57 9.78
CA GLY A 354 6.54 -2.16 9.59
C GLY A 354 6.05 -2.12 8.14
N LEU A 355 5.24 -3.12 7.80
CA LEU A 355 4.43 -3.15 6.58
C LEU A 355 3.24 -2.18 6.73
N LEU A 356 2.96 -1.38 5.70
CA LEU A 356 1.76 -0.53 5.66
C LEU A 356 0.68 -1.17 4.77
N THR A 357 -0.44 -1.58 5.34
CA THR A 357 -1.64 -1.98 4.60
C THR A 357 -2.62 -0.82 4.52
N VAL A 358 -3.16 -0.53 3.35
CA VAL A 358 -4.13 0.54 3.11
C VAL A 358 -5.45 -0.06 2.64
N LYS A 359 -6.52 0.27 3.36
CA LYS A 359 -7.89 -0.21 3.10
C LYS A 359 -8.89 0.95 3.21
N ALA A 360 -9.08 1.68 2.12
CA ALA A 360 -9.99 2.82 2.08
C ALA A 360 -10.66 2.89 0.70
N PRO A 361 -11.98 3.14 0.62
CA PRO A 361 -12.68 3.25 -0.66
C PRO A 361 -12.36 4.56 -1.41
N GLY A 362 -11.82 5.56 -0.72
CA GLY A 362 -11.33 6.80 -1.32
C GLY A 362 -9.83 6.79 -1.58
N THR A 363 -9.32 7.88 -2.15
CA THR A 363 -7.88 8.04 -2.42
C THR A 363 -7.12 8.36 -1.13
N VAL A 364 -6.06 7.60 -0.87
CA VAL A 364 -5.07 7.87 0.17
C VAL A 364 -3.88 8.59 -0.47
N THR A 365 -3.66 9.84 -0.07
CA THR A 365 -2.54 10.65 -0.54
C THR A 365 -1.41 10.58 0.49
N LEU A 366 -0.23 10.14 0.06
CA LEU A 366 0.98 10.12 0.89
C LEU A 366 1.96 11.14 0.32
N SER A 367 2.02 12.33 0.94
CA SER A 367 2.83 13.45 0.45
C SER A 367 4.24 13.46 1.05
N GLY A 368 4.42 12.81 2.21
CA GLY A 368 5.70 12.72 2.91
C GLY A 368 6.75 11.94 2.11
N SER A 369 8.02 12.28 2.33
CA SER A 369 9.15 11.45 1.90
C SER A 369 9.31 10.32 2.91
N ASN A 370 8.77 9.15 2.58
CA ASN A 370 8.62 8.04 3.49
C ASN A 370 9.83 7.11 3.43
N THR A 371 10.20 6.57 4.59
CA THR A 371 11.43 5.77 4.77
C THR A 371 11.15 4.37 5.30
N TYR A 372 9.88 3.99 5.41
CA TYR A 372 9.54 2.67 5.93
C TYR A 372 9.95 1.55 4.96
N THR A 373 10.42 0.43 5.52
CA THR A 373 11.07 -0.63 4.74
C THR A 373 10.18 -1.85 4.50
N GLY A 374 9.10 -2.02 5.26
CA GLY A 374 8.23 -3.19 5.19
C GLY A 374 7.38 -3.29 3.92
N GLY A 375 7.33 -2.23 3.09
CA GLY A 375 6.53 -2.17 1.87
C GLY A 375 5.09 -1.70 2.10
N THR A 376 4.33 -1.63 1.02
CA THR A 376 2.95 -1.13 1.02
C THR A 376 2.01 -2.17 0.41
N VAL A 377 0.87 -2.43 1.06
CA VAL A 377 -0.18 -3.34 0.56
C VAL A 377 -1.46 -2.55 0.33
N LEU A 378 -2.07 -2.67 -0.85
CA LEU A 378 -3.38 -2.10 -1.17
C LEU A 378 -4.44 -3.19 -1.09
N GLN A 379 -5.53 -2.93 -0.37
CA GLN A 379 -6.69 -3.82 -0.26
C GLN A 379 -7.98 -3.05 -0.53
N GLY A 380 -8.41 -3.01 -1.79
CA GLY A 380 -9.56 -2.22 -2.21
C GLY A 380 -9.33 -0.72 -2.03
N ALA A 381 -8.11 -0.27 -2.34
CA ALA A 381 -7.68 1.11 -2.07
C ALA A 381 -7.03 1.77 -3.29
N ALA A 382 -7.15 3.10 -3.34
CA ALA A 382 -6.42 3.95 -4.26
C ALA A 382 -5.34 4.74 -3.51
N ILE A 383 -4.09 4.69 -3.95
CA ILE A 383 -3.00 5.51 -3.43
C ILE A 383 -2.52 6.49 -4.52
N ALA A 384 -2.31 7.74 -4.14
CA ALA A 384 -1.69 8.76 -4.97
C ALA A 384 -0.44 9.33 -4.28
N VAL A 385 0.68 9.37 -5.01
CA VAL A 385 1.94 9.96 -4.54
C VAL A 385 2.60 10.80 -5.64
N SER A 386 3.21 11.92 -5.24
CA SER A 386 3.98 12.79 -6.13
C SER A 386 5.34 12.19 -6.51
N SER A 387 5.84 11.24 -5.73
CA SER A 387 7.09 10.51 -5.97
C SER A 387 6.99 9.12 -5.34
N ALA A 388 7.67 8.13 -5.93
CA ALA A 388 7.75 6.78 -5.38
C ALA A 388 8.31 6.74 -3.93
N SER A 389 9.05 7.76 -3.50
CA SER A 389 9.45 7.93 -2.09
C SER A 389 8.28 8.03 -1.12
N GLY A 390 7.07 8.38 -1.59
CA GLY A 390 5.85 8.34 -0.78
C GLY A 390 5.39 6.92 -0.42
N LEU A 391 5.96 5.87 -1.02
CA LEU A 391 5.60 4.47 -0.78
C LEU A 391 6.59 3.73 0.13
N GLY A 392 7.57 4.45 0.70
CA GLY A 392 8.69 3.86 1.42
C GLY A 392 9.73 3.25 0.48
N THR A 393 10.59 2.38 1.02
CA THR A 393 11.66 1.72 0.24
C THR A 393 11.35 0.27 -0.12
N GLY A 394 10.27 -0.30 0.45
CA GLY A 394 9.76 -1.62 0.07
C GLY A 394 8.91 -1.55 -1.21
N GLY A 395 8.58 -2.70 -1.79
CA GLY A 395 7.68 -2.73 -2.95
C GLY A 395 6.20 -2.61 -2.57
N VAL A 396 5.35 -2.52 -3.60
CA VAL A 396 3.90 -2.40 -3.47
C VAL A 396 3.23 -3.71 -3.85
N ALA A 397 2.35 -4.23 -3.01
CA ALA A 397 1.51 -5.37 -3.33
C ALA A 397 0.04 -4.93 -3.43
N MET A 398 -0.61 -5.25 -4.54
CA MET A 398 -2.03 -4.98 -4.78
C MET A 398 -2.79 -6.28 -4.62
N ALA A 399 -3.61 -6.38 -3.56
CA ALA A 399 -4.22 -7.63 -3.14
C ALA A 399 -5.34 -8.08 -4.09
N ALA A 400 -5.48 -9.40 -4.24
CA ALA A 400 -6.57 -10.01 -4.98
C ALA A 400 -7.94 -9.75 -4.34
N GLY A 401 -9.02 -9.93 -5.13
CA GLY A 401 -10.41 -9.85 -4.65
C GLY A 401 -10.96 -8.44 -4.48
N SER A 402 -10.18 -7.40 -4.77
CA SER A 402 -10.65 -6.01 -4.80
C SER A 402 -9.92 -5.23 -5.89
N ALA A 403 -10.54 -4.13 -6.34
CA ALA A 403 -9.89 -3.22 -7.27
C ALA A 403 -8.95 -2.28 -6.53
N ASN A 404 -7.71 -2.16 -6.99
CA ASN A 404 -6.73 -1.27 -6.39
C ASN A 404 -6.22 -0.26 -7.44
N THR A 405 -5.81 0.92 -6.98
CA THR A 405 -5.24 1.94 -7.87
C THR A 405 -3.96 2.51 -7.28
N LEU A 406 -2.92 2.62 -8.11
CA LEU A 406 -1.68 3.32 -7.77
C LEU A 406 -1.42 4.42 -8.79
N SER A 407 -1.32 5.66 -8.33
CA SER A 407 -0.93 6.82 -9.14
C SER A 407 0.41 7.37 -8.65
N LEU A 408 1.41 7.33 -9.52
CA LEU A 408 2.77 7.82 -9.31
C LEU A 408 3.03 8.99 -10.26
N THR A 409 3.69 10.04 -9.78
CA THR A 409 4.14 11.14 -10.66
C THR A 409 5.61 11.03 -11.06
N SER A 410 6.50 10.54 -10.19
CA SER A 410 7.93 10.34 -10.50
C SER A 410 8.59 9.25 -9.64
N GLY A 411 9.83 8.89 -9.94
CA GLY A 411 10.63 7.93 -9.17
C GLY A 411 10.55 6.50 -9.70
N SER A 412 10.88 5.51 -8.87
CA SER A 412 10.88 4.09 -9.26
C SER A 412 10.10 3.24 -8.27
N ALA A 413 9.22 2.37 -8.76
CA ALA A 413 8.45 1.44 -7.94
C ALA A 413 8.45 0.01 -8.51
N THR A 414 8.49 -0.97 -7.62
CA THR A 414 8.20 -2.38 -7.92
C THR A 414 6.82 -2.71 -7.40
N VAL A 415 5.96 -3.26 -8.24
CA VAL A 415 4.55 -3.54 -7.95
C VAL A 415 4.23 -5.01 -8.27
N TRP A 416 3.61 -5.70 -7.31
CA TRP A 416 2.99 -6.99 -7.51
C TRP A 416 1.48 -6.83 -7.58
N SER A 417 0.89 -7.27 -8.69
CA SER A 417 -0.54 -7.17 -8.95
C SER A 417 -1.20 -8.56 -8.92
N ALA A 418 -2.35 -8.68 -8.26
CA ALA A 418 -3.08 -9.93 -8.15
C ALA A 418 -4.60 -9.77 -8.30
N GLY A 419 -5.10 -8.52 -8.38
CA GLY A 419 -6.51 -8.18 -8.43
C GLY A 419 -6.91 -7.52 -9.75
N ALA A 420 -7.97 -6.70 -9.68
CA ALA A 420 -8.37 -5.82 -10.76
C ALA A 420 -7.67 -4.47 -10.56
N ASP A 421 -6.45 -4.35 -11.06
CA ASP A 421 -5.53 -3.31 -10.63
C ASP A 421 -5.33 -2.25 -11.72
N THR A 422 -5.22 -0.98 -11.32
CA THR A 422 -4.86 0.13 -12.20
C THR A 422 -3.61 0.82 -11.70
N ILE A 423 -2.60 0.98 -12.57
CA ILE A 423 -1.34 1.63 -12.25
C ILE A 423 -1.09 2.75 -13.26
N SER A 424 -0.88 3.97 -12.78
CA SER A 424 -0.47 5.13 -13.59
C SER A 424 0.91 5.61 -13.15
N ALA A 425 1.86 5.63 -14.08
CA ALA A 425 3.27 5.87 -13.81
C ALA A 425 3.70 7.35 -13.94
N GLY A 426 2.97 8.19 -14.68
CA GLY A 426 3.33 9.61 -14.83
C GLY A 426 4.71 9.83 -15.47
N MET A 427 5.71 10.25 -14.70
CA MET A 427 7.13 10.32 -15.10
C MET A 427 7.99 9.25 -14.42
N ALA A 428 7.40 8.26 -13.76
CA ALA A 428 8.10 7.21 -13.03
C ALA A 428 8.43 6.00 -13.92
N SER A 429 9.51 5.30 -13.59
CA SER A 429 9.77 3.93 -14.02
C SER A 429 9.02 2.95 -13.11
N VAL A 430 8.28 1.99 -13.68
CA VAL A 430 7.56 1.00 -12.88
C VAL A 430 7.87 -0.41 -13.37
N ARG A 431 8.22 -1.29 -12.45
CA ARG A 431 8.31 -2.74 -12.68
C ARG A 431 7.06 -3.40 -12.09
N VAL A 432 6.23 -3.99 -12.93
CA VAL A 432 5.01 -4.70 -12.53
C VAL A 432 5.16 -6.19 -12.79
N ALA A 433 4.82 -7.01 -11.81
CA ALA A 433 4.62 -8.44 -11.96
C ALA A 433 3.18 -8.79 -11.56
N ALA A 434 2.34 -9.11 -12.55
CA ALA A 434 0.98 -9.56 -12.32
C ALA A 434 0.92 -11.09 -12.11
N SER A 435 -0.04 -11.55 -11.33
CA SER A 435 -0.26 -12.95 -11.02
C SER A 435 -1.74 -13.30 -11.03
N GLY A 436 -2.05 -14.58 -11.22
CA GLY A 436 -3.44 -15.06 -11.24
C GLY A 436 -4.24 -14.56 -12.45
N ALA A 437 -5.57 -14.63 -12.35
CA ALA A 437 -6.52 -14.30 -13.41
C ALA A 437 -7.10 -12.87 -13.33
N GLY A 438 -6.52 -12.00 -12.49
CA GLY A 438 -6.94 -10.61 -12.35
C GLY A 438 -6.69 -9.77 -13.60
N THR A 439 -7.36 -8.63 -13.73
CA THR A 439 -7.15 -7.69 -14.83
C THR A 439 -6.14 -6.61 -14.43
N LEU A 440 -5.24 -6.25 -15.33
CA LEU A 440 -4.29 -5.14 -15.11
C LEU A 440 -4.49 -4.04 -16.14
N THR A 441 -4.71 -2.81 -15.69
CA THR A 441 -4.55 -1.60 -16.52
C THR A 441 -3.27 -0.88 -16.12
N PHE A 442 -2.34 -0.75 -17.06
CA PHE A 442 -1.10 0.00 -16.88
C PHE A 442 -1.05 1.19 -17.81
N VAL A 443 -0.83 2.37 -17.26
CA VAL A 443 -0.57 3.61 -18.00
C VAL A 443 0.84 4.07 -17.68
N GLY A 444 1.76 3.79 -18.59
CA GLY A 444 3.14 4.15 -18.57
C GLY A 444 3.38 5.64 -18.76
N GLY A 445 4.63 6.02 -18.53
CA GLY A 445 5.06 7.39 -18.39
C GLY A 445 6.13 7.81 -19.39
N LYS A 446 6.90 8.83 -19.02
CA LYS A 446 8.10 9.24 -19.78
C LYS A 446 9.31 8.34 -19.57
N GLU A 447 9.36 7.62 -18.45
CA GLU A 447 10.47 6.73 -18.10
C GLU A 447 10.16 5.28 -18.50
N ALA A 448 11.23 4.50 -18.61
CA ALA A 448 11.13 3.11 -19.03
C ALA A 448 10.38 2.25 -17.99
N SER A 449 9.50 1.38 -18.47
CA SER A 449 8.68 0.53 -17.60
C SER A 449 8.70 -0.93 -18.05
N GLN A 450 8.55 -1.83 -17.09
CA GLN A 450 8.49 -3.27 -17.34
C GLN A 450 7.20 -3.82 -16.77
N VAL A 451 6.37 -4.45 -17.59
CA VAL A 451 5.08 -5.00 -17.18
C VAL A 451 5.03 -6.46 -17.61
N TYR A 452 4.95 -7.36 -16.65
CA TYR A 452 4.81 -8.79 -16.89
C TYR A 452 3.41 -9.24 -16.47
N GLY A 453 2.63 -9.73 -17.42
CA GLY A 453 1.29 -10.23 -17.20
C GLY A 453 1.22 -11.56 -16.46
N GLY A 454 0.08 -11.78 -15.81
CA GLY A 454 -0.33 -13.06 -15.22
C GLY A 454 -1.17 -13.89 -16.20
N GLY A 455 -2.05 -14.74 -15.66
CA GLY A 455 -3.00 -15.50 -16.49
C GLY A 455 -4.25 -14.71 -16.92
N GLY A 456 -4.49 -13.53 -16.33
CA GLY A 456 -5.62 -12.65 -16.68
C GLY A 456 -5.29 -11.66 -17.79
N THR A 457 -6.30 -10.92 -18.26
CA THR A 457 -6.15 -9.96 -19.36
C THR A 457 -5.51 -8.66 -18.89
N MET A 458 -4.81 -7.99 -19.80
CA MET A 458 -4.17 -6.71 -19.52
C MET A 458 -4.48 -5.65 -20.57
N THR A 459 -4.49 -4.39 -20.15
CA THR A 459 -4.42 -3.23 -21.04
C THR A 459 -3.20 -2.41 -20.65
N VAL A 460 -2.24 -2.29 -21.55
CA VAL A 460 -0.98 -1.59 -21.34
C VAL A 460 -0.88 -0.43 -22.32
N PHE A 461 -0.70 0.78 -21.81
CA PHE A 461 -0.28 1.96 -22.58
C PHE A 461 1.15 2.30 -22.15
N GLY A 462 2.17 1.94 -22.92
CA GLY A 462 3.58 1.99 -22.53
C GLY A 462 4.15 3.40 -22.27
N GLY A 463 3.55 4.43 -22.88
CA GLY A 463 3.92 5.83 -22.68
C GLY A 463 4.94 6.31 -23.71
N ALA A 464 5.91 7.12 -23.29
CA ALA A 464 6.95 7.67 -24.16
C ALA A 464 8.36 7.12 -23.89
N GLY A 465 8.54 6.44 -22.74
CA GLY A 465 9.79 5.77 -22.39
C GLY A 465 9.88 4.36 -22.99
N ASP A 466 11.08 3.80 -23.02
CA ASP A 466 11.29 2.45 -23.53
C ASP A 466 10.57 1.38 -22.69
N GLY A 467 10.08 0.32 -23.32
CA GLY A 467 9.19 -0.64 -22.69
C GLY A 467 9.65 -2.09 -22.75
N VAL A 468 9.35 -2.87 -21.71
CA VAL A 468 9.28 -4.33 -21.81
C VAL A 468 7.92 -4.79 -21.35
N PHE A 469 7.10 -5.31 -22.26
CA PHE A 469 5.72 -5.67 -21.97
C PHE A 469 5.47 -7.12 -22.35
N ALA A 470 5.22 -7.97 -21.36
CA ALA A 470 4.75 -9.33 -21.60
C ALA A 470 3.25 -9.38 -21.33
N ALA A 471 2.46 -9.71 -22.35
CA ALA A 471 1.03 -9.89 -22.23
C ALA A 471 0.69 -10.95 -21.17
N GLY A 472 -0.52 -10.86 -20.64
CA GLY A 472 -1.07 -11.87 -19.75
C GLY A 472 -1.75 -12.99 -20.53
N GLY A 473 -2.97 -13.31 -20.13
CA GLY A 473 -3.86 -14.19 -20.91
C GLY A 473 -4.34 -13.56 -22.22
N ALA A 474 -5.00 -14.38 -23.04
CA ALA A 474 -5.59 -13.96 -24.32
C ALA A 474 -6.59 -12.81 -24.18
N GLY A 475 -6.66 -11.95 -25.19
CA GLY A 475 -7.49 -10.74 -25.17
C GLY A 475 -6.83 -9.53 -24.50
N SER A 476 -5.53 -9.61 -24.19
CA SER A 476 -4.73 -8.46 -23.74
C SER A 476 -4.47 -7.48 -24.88
N VAL A 477 -4.35 -6.20 -24.52
CA VAL A 477 -4.04 -5.09 -25.43
C VAL A 477 -2.77 -4.40 -24.96
N ILE A 478 -1.79 -4.26 -25.85
CA ILE A 478 -0.54 -3.55 -25.58
C ILE A 478 -0.36 -2.45 -26.63
N VAL A 479 -0.28 -1.21 -26.17
CA VAL A 479 0.02 -0.04 -26.97
C VAL A 479 1.32 0.55 -26.45
N ASN A 480 2.45 0.36 -27.15
CA ASN A 480 3.75 0.87 -26.71
C ASN A 480 3.75 2.38 -26.51
N GLY A 481 3.18 3.12 -27.48
CA GLY A 481 3.30 4.57 -27.54
C GLY A 481 4.58 5.01 -28.24
N ALA A 482 5.31 5.96 -27.66
CA ALA A 482 6.63 6.37 -28.13
C ALA A 482 7.74 5.64 -27.33
N GLY A 483 8.97 5.68 -27.84
CA GLY A 483 10.08 4.90 -27.28
C GLY A 483 10.17 3.50 -27.87
N ASN A 484 11.33 2.85 -27.71
CA ASN A 484 11.56 1.51 -28.21
C ASN A 484 10.96 0.48 -27.24
N ALA A 485 10.48 -0.66 -27.73
CA ALA A 485 10.01 -1.68 -26.82
C ALA A 485 10.26 -3.12 -27.26
N THR A 486 10.31 -3.99 -26.27
CA THR A 486 10.22 -5.44 -26.44
C THR A 486 8.86 -5.89 -25.94
N VAL A 487 8.06 -6.48 -26.82
CA VAL A 487 6.74 -7.01 -26.51
C VAL A 487 6.76 -8.53 -26.63
N ILE A 488 6.37 -9.21 -25.56
CA ILE A 488 6.09 -10.65 -25.57
C ILE A 488 4.57 -10.78 -25.64
N GLY A 489 4.07 -11.09 -26.82
CA GLY A 489 2.67 -11.01 -27.19
C GLY A 489 1.78 -12.05 -26.55
N GLY A 490 2.26 -13.29 -26.34
CA GLY A 490 1.39 -14.39 -25.90
C GLY A 490 0.29 -14.69 -26.93
N GLY A 491 -0.68 -15.55 -26.60
CA GLY A 491 -1.70 -15.93 -27.58
C GLY A 491 -2.92 -15.04 -27.61
N GLY A 492 -3.38 -14.65 -28.81
CA GLY A 492 -4.70 -14.02 -28.98
C GLY A 492 -4.76 -12.56 -28.53
N ASN A 493 -3.70 -11.77 -28.73
CA ASN A 493 -3.57 -10.42 -28.20
C ASN A 493 -3.47 -9.36 -29.31
N ALA A 494 -3.78 -8.11 -28.96
CA ALA A 494 -3.66 -6.96 -29.85
C ALA A 494 -2.44 -6.11 -29.44
N ILE A 495 -1.51 -5.93 -30.36
CA ILE A 495 -0.20 -5.30 -30.11
C ILE A 495 -0.01 -4.13 -31.08
N TYR A 496 0.26 -2.95 -30.55
CA TYR A 496 0.49 -1.72 -31.30
C TYR A 496 1.88 -1.18 -30.96
N GLY A 497 2.81 -1.30 -31.91
CA GLY A 497 4.24 -0.94 -31.75
C GLY A 497 4.50 0.56 -31.62
N GLY A 498 3.59 1.42 -32.10
CA GLY A 498 3.69 2.87 -31.91
C GLY A 498 4.78 3.52 -32.78
N SER A 499 5.50 4.52 -32.26
CA SER A 499 6.45 5.31 -33.07
C SER A 499 7.93 4.96 -32.89
N GLY A 500 8.30 4.23 -31.83
CA GLY A 500 9.68 3.75 -31.66
C GLY A 500 9.89 2.36 -32.22
N ALA A 501 11.15 1.91 -32.24
CA ALA A 501 11.49 0.59 -32.75
C ALA A 501 10.93 -0.50 -31.83
N THR A 502 10.18 -1.45 -32.37
CA THR A 502 9.53 -2.49 -31.57
C THR A 502 9.97 -3.89 -31.98
N LEU A 503 10.41 -4.69 -31.01
CA LEU A 503 10.60 -6.13 -31.15
C LEU A 503 9.37 -6.84 -30.58
N VAL A 504 8.62 -7.56 -31.40
CA VAL A 504 7.45 -8.33 -30.98
C VAL A 504 7.73 -9.83 -31.11
N PHE A 505 7.49 -10.58 -30.04
CA PHE A 505 7.41 -12.04 -30.08
C PHE A 505 5.93 -12.44 -29.98
N GLY A 506 5.34 -12.93 -31.07
CA GLY A 506 3.92 -13.30 -31.12
C GLY A 506 3.55 -14.36 -30.07
N GLY A 507 4.42 -15.34 -29.83
CA GLY A 507 4.18 -16.40 -28.85
C GLY A 507 3.55 -17.66 -29.48
N ALA A 508 3.80 -18.81 -28.86
CA ALA A 508 3.67 -20.11 -29.52
C ALA A 508 2.23 -20.61 -29.78
N GLN A 509 1.20 -19.88 -29.36
CA GLN A 509 -0.19 -20.31 -29.44
C GLN A 509 -1.06 -19.11 -29.75
N GLY A 510 -2.06 -19.27 -30.62
CA GLY A 510 -3.13 -18.29 -30.83
C GLY A 510 -2.69 -17.05 -31.60
N ALA A 511 -3.44 -16.74 -32.66
CA ALA A 511 -3.17 -15.62 -33.56
C ALA A 511 -3.24 -14.26 -32.85
N ASN A 512 -2.19 -13.46 -32.99
CA ASN A 512 -2.16 -12.07 -32.56
C ASN A 512 -2.54 -11.11 -33.69
N SER A 513 -3.02 -9.93 -33.33
CA SER A 513 -3.10 -8.79 -34.24
C SER A 513 -1.97 -7.82 -33.89
N ILE A 514 -1.03 -7.63 -34.82
CA ILE A 514 0.20 -6.87 -34.59
C ILE A 514 0.25 -5.71 -35.59
N LEU A 515 0.30 -4.49 -35.06
CA LEU A 515 0.54 -3.27 -35.83
C LEU A 515 1.96 -2.78 -35.54
N GLY A 516 2.86 -2.87 -36.52
CA GLY A 516 4.28 -2.54 -36.39
C GLY A 516 4.56 -1.06 -36.10
N GLY A 517 3.66 -0.16 -36.52
CA GLY A 517 3.75 1.27 -36.24
C GLY A 517 4.63 2.05 -37.24
N SER A 518 5.08 3.23 -36.83
CA SER A 518 5.93 4.10 -37.67
C SER A 518 7.44 3.90 -37.43
N GLY A 519 7.82 3.26 -36.32
CA GLY A 519 9.20 2.88 -36.05
C GLY A 519 9.62 1.60 -36.78
N SER A 520 10.93 1.35 -36.86
CA SER A 520 11.44 0.10 -37.44
C SER A 520 11.16 -1.08 -36.51
N SER A 521 10.39 -2.06 -36.97
CA SER A 521 9.87 -3.12 -36.11
C SER A 521 10.29 -4.51 -36.59
N THR A 522 10.66 -5.36 -35.64
CA THR A 522 10.92 -6.79 -35.89
C THR A 522 9.80 -7.59 -35.25
N VAL A 523 9.13 -8.43 -36.03
CA VAL A 523 8.06 -9.32 -35.56
C VAL A 523 8.50 -10.76 -35.76
N VAL A 524 8.49 -11.54 -34.69
CA VAL A 524 8.63 -12.99 -34.74
C VAL A 524 7.24 -13.60 -34.59
N GLY A 525 6.60 -13.86 -35.71
CA GLY A 525 5.31 -14.55 -35.80
C GLY A 525 5.48 -16.02 -35.44
N GLN A 526 4.54 -16.56 -34.67
CA GLN A 526 4.66 -17.92 -34.14
C GLN A 526 3.38 -18.76 -34.27
N SER A 527 2.20 -18.17 -34.49
CA SER A 527 0.97 -18.95 -34.64
C SER A 527 -0.17 -18.23 -35.37
N GLY A 528 -0.02 -18.01 -36.68
CA GLY A 528 -1.11 -17.51 -37.54
C GLY A 528 -1.42 -16.04 -37.30
N ASP A 529 -0.37 -15.25 -37.08
CA ASP A 529 -0.46 -13.86 -36.68
C ASP A 529 -0.90 -12.98 -37.87
N HIS A 530 -1.68 -11.95 -37.58
CA HIS A 530 -2.02 -10.89 -38.53
C HIS A 530 -1.13 -9.67 -38.26
N VAL A 531 -0.19 -9.41 -39.17
CA VAL A 531 0.85 -8.39 -39.02
C VAL A 531 0.66 -7.26 -40.03
N VAL A 532 0.70 -6.01 -39.59
CA VAL A 532 0.58 -4.82 -40.44
C VAL A 532 1.73 -3.85 -40.17
N GLY A 533 2.59 -3.61 -41.17
CA GLY A 533 3.85 -2.86 -41.00
C GLY A 533 3.74 -1.33 -40.98
N GLN A 534 2.71 -0.74 -41.60
CA GLN A 534 2.52 0.72 -41.72
C GLN A 534 3.71 1.49 -42.31
N ALA A 535 4.11 2.62 -41.70
CA ALA A 535 5.07 3.55 -42.31
C ALA A 535 6.55 3.17 -42.04
N GLY A 536 6.81 2.39 -40.99
CA GLY A 536 8.15 1.97 -40.60
C GLY A 536 8.70 0.82 -41.45
N ASN A 537 10.01 0.60 -41.36
CA ASN A 537 10.63 -0.60 -41.92
C ASN A 537 10.27 -1.81 -41.06
N MET A 538 9.88 -2.91 -41.67
CA MET A 538 9.48 -4.10 -40.93
C MET A 538 10.31 -5.33 -41.31
N LEU A 539 10.75 -6.07 -40.31
CA LEU A 539 11.29 -7.42 -40.47
C LEU A 539 10.33 -8.42 -39.83
N VAL A 540 9.77 -9.33 -40.61
CA VAL A 540 8.87 -10.38 -40.11
C VAL A 540 9.51 -11.74 -40.28
N PHE A 541 9.51 -12.53 -39.23
CA PHE A 541 9.77 -13.97 -39.27
C PHE A 541 8.43 -14.69 -39.14
N GLY A 542 8.08 -15.51 -40.13
CA GLY A 542 6.83 -16.28 -40.16
C GLY A 542 6.89 -17.54 -39.28
N SER A 543 5.74 -18.17 -39.14
CA SER A 543 5.55 -19.29 -38.24
C SER A 543 5.87 -20.65 -38.88
N SER A 544 6.07 -21.66 -38.03
CA SER A 544 6.30 -23.03 -38.47
C SER A 544 5.05 -23.90 -38.52
N ASN A 545 3.89 -23.41 -38.06
CA ASN A 545 2.72 -24.24 -37.79
C ASN A 545 1.36 -23.68 -38.23
N ALA A 546 1.27 -22.41 -38.61
CA ALA A 546 0.02 -21.77 -39.02
C ALA A 546 0.28 -20.64 -40.02
N THR A 547 -0.69 -20.40 -40.90
CA THR A 547 -0.52 -19.37 -41.92
C THR A 547 -0.63 -17.97 -41.35
N ASP A 548 0.43 -17.18 -41.51
CA ASP A 548 0.46 -15.78 -41.12
C ASP A 548 -0.12 -14.92 -42.25
N THR A 549 -0.81 -13.83 -41.89
CA THR A 549 -1.26 -12.80 -42.84
C THR A 549 -0.48 -11.53 -42.58
N ILE A 550 0.23 -11.05 -43.59
CA ILE A 550 1.14 -9.92 -43.48
C ILE A 550 0.74 -8.86 -44.50
N ILE A 551 0.50 -7.65 -44.02
CA ILE A 551 0.42 -6.45 -44.85
C ILE A 551 1.70 -5.67 -44.63
N GLY A 552 2.52 -5.56 -45.68
CA GLY A 552 3.77 -4.83 -45.65
C GLY A 552 3.58 -3.36 -45.25
N GLY A 553 4.65 -2.78 -44.69
CA GLY A 553 4.87 -1.35 -44.64
C GLY A 553 5.86 -0.90 -45.70
N ASN A 554 6.13 0.41 -45.77
CA ASN A 554 6.96 1.08 -46.79
C ASN A 554 8.21 0.32 -47.27
N ALA A 555 8.92 -0.34 -46.34
CA ALA A 555 9.91 -1.34 -46.65
C ALA A 555 9.71 -2.56 -45.74
N THR A 556 9.51 -3.75 -46.32
CA THR A 556 9.24 -4.97 -45.55
C THR A 556 10.13 -6.11 -45.98
N THR A 557 10.82 -6.73 -45.04
CA THR A 557 11.48 -8.00 -45.23
C THR A 557 10.68 -9.08 -44.52
N VAL A 558 10.25 -10.10 -45.23
CA VAL A 558 9.54 -11.26 -44.67
C VAL A 558 10.38 -12.51 -44.92
N MET A 559 10.76 -13.17 -43.83
CA MET A 559 11.30 -14.53 -43.82
C MET A 559 10.19 -15.44 -43.32
N GLY A 560 9.42 -16.02 -44.23
CA GLY A 560 8.43 -17.05 -43.95
C GLY A 560 9.05 -18.28 -43.29
N GLY A 561 8.17 -19.15 -42.78
CA GLY A 561 8.55 -20.34 -42.02
C GLY A 561 8.25 -21.62 -42.77
N ASN A 562 7.69 -22.60 -42.06
CA ASN A 562 7.32 -23.90 -42.63
C ASN A 562 5.83 -24.01 -42.96
N ALA A 563 5.05 -23.01 -42.55
CA ALA A 563 3.65 -22.86 -42.92
C ALA A 563 3.53 -21.78 -44.00
N GLY A 564 2.46 -21.85 -44.80
CA GLY A 564 2.25 -20.87 -45.86
C GLY A 564 2.05 -19.46 -45.31
N THR A 565 2.44 -18.44 -46.06
CA THR A 565 2.40 -17.03 -45.71
C THR A 565 1.54 -16.29 -46.72
N GLN A 566 0.60 -15.48 -46.24
CA GLN A 566 -0.17 -14.56 -47.11
C GLN A 566 0.41 -13.16 -46.97
N LEU A 567 1.07 -12.65 -48.00
CA LEU A 567 1.76 -11.37 -47.98
C LEU A 567 1.17 -10.40 -49.01
N LEU A 568 0.60 -9.31 -48.53
CA LEU A 568 0.34 -8.12 -49.33
C LEU A 568 1.53 -7.18 -49.24
N SER A 569 2.32 -7.11 -50.31
CA SER A 569 3.40 -6.12 -50.45
C SER A 569 2.82 -4.71 -50.55
N ASN A 570 3.34 -3.80 -49.74
CA ASN A 570 3.00 -2.39 -49.79
C ASN A 570 4.31 -1.62 -49.67
N GLY A 571 4.76 -0.95 -50.73
CA GLY A 571 6.12 -0.43 -50.80
C GLY A 571 7.14 -1.51 -51.21
N ASN A 572 8.40 -1.31 -50.84
CA ASN A 572 9.48 -2.21 -51.25
C ASN A 572 9.52 -3.46 -50.36
N THR A 573 9.56 -4.64 -50.96
CA THR A 573 9.44 -5.90 -50.23
C THR A 573 10.53 -6.88 -50.63
N VAL A 574 11.09 -7.57 -49.64
CA VAL A 574 11.88 -8.79 -49.83
C VAL A 574 11.15 -9.92 -49.15
N PHE A 575 10.83 -10.98 -49.88
CA PHE A 575 10.06 -12.11 -49.38
C PHE A 575 10.79 -13.43 -49.63
N TRP A 576 10.97 -14.21 -48.58
CA TRP A 576 11.36 -15.61 -48.65
C TRP A 576 10.21 -16.42 -48.03
N GLY A 577 9.38 -17.09 -48.83
CA GLY A 577 8.19 -17.81 -48.35
C GLY A 577 8.53 -19.03 -47.50
N GLY A 578 9.56 -19.78 -47.93
CA GLY A 578 10.07 -20.92 -47.19
C GLY A 578 9.37 -22.20 -47.64
N SER A 579 8.70 -22.88 -46.73
CA SER A 579 7.88 -24.06 -47.06
C SER A 579 6.40 -23.80 -46.77
N GLY A 580 5.54 -24.52 -47.49
CA GLY A 580 4.09 -24.35 -47.40
C GLY A 580 3.57 -23.60 -48.62
N ASN A 581 2.25 -23.50 -48.75
CA ASN A 581 1.66 -22.79 -49.90
C ASN A 581 1.59 -21.30 -49.58
N ASP A 582 2.47 -20.52 -50.18
CA ASP A 582 2.59 -19.09 -50.00
C ASP A 582 1.73 -18.32 -51.00
N MET A 583 1.26 -17.14 -50.59
CA MET A 583 0.51 -16.23 -51.45
C MET A 583 1.07 -14.82 -51.37
N LEU A 584 1.52 -14.29 -52.51
CA LEU A 584 2.13 -12.96 -52.62
C LEU A 584 1.31 -12.04 -53.52
N TRP A 585 0.98 -10.84 -53.04
CA TRP A 585 0.53 -9.72 -53.88
C TRP A 585 1.64 -8.68 -53.98
N GLY A 586 2.15 -8.43 -55.19
CA GLY A 586 3.36 -7.62 -55.42
C GLY A 586 3.24 -6.11 -55.18
N GLY A 587 2.02 -5.55 -55.16
CA GLY A 587 1.78 -4.13 -54.92
C GLY A 587 2.47 -3.19 -55.94
N ALA A 588 2.62 -1.92 -55.57
CA ALA A 588 3.19 -0.86 -56.42
C ALA A 588 4.71 -0.65 -56.26
N GLY A 589 5.32 -1.18 -55.19
CA GLY A 589 6.75 -1.04 -54.92
C GLY A 589 7.59 -2.13 -55.58
N ILE A 590 8.89 -2.13 -55.29
CA ILE A 590 9.80 -3.16 -55.79
C ILE A 590 9.69 -4.39 -54.90
N THR A 591 9.36 -5.54 -55.48
CA THR A 591 9.27 -6.82 -54.75
C THR A 591 10.32 -7.82 -55.25
N ILE A 592 11.15 -8.33 -54.35
CA ILE A 592 12.06 -9.46 -54.59
C ILE A 592 11.53 -10.65 -53.81
N ALA A 593 11.17 -11.74 -54.49
CA ALA A 593 10.53 -12.89 -53.87
C ALA A 593 11.19 -14.22 -54.25
N THR A 594 11.33 -15.09 -53.27
CA THR A 594 11.55 -16.52 -53.45
C THR A 594 10.47 -17.23 -52.65
N LEU A 595 9.53 -17.89 -53.30
CA LEU A 595 8.37 -18.47 -52.62
C LEU A 595 8.79 -19.77 -51.92
N GLY A 596 9.44 -20.69 -52.63
CA GLY A 596 10.18 -21.79 -52.02
C GLY A 596 9.57 -23.14 -52.34
N SER A 597 9.15 -23.90 -51.34
CA SER A 597 8.55 -25.22 -51.56
C SER A 597 7.08 -25.23 -51.20
N GLY A 598 6.21 -25.62 -52.12
CA GLY A 598 4.77 -25.56 -51.92
C GLY A 598 4.09 -25.24 -53.24
N ASN A 599 2.77 -25.23 -53.27
CA ASN A 599 2.06 -24.72 -54.43
C ASN A 599 1.77 -23.24 -54.18
N ASP A 600 2.58 -22.37 -54.77
CA ASP A 600 2.58 -20.97 -54.42
C ASP A 600 1.75 -20.15 -55.42
N THR A 601 1.18 -19.04 -54.96
CA THR A 601 0.39 -18.13 -55.81
C THR A 601 0.92 -16.71 -55.73
N THR A 602 1.29 -16.13 -56.87
CA THR A 602 1.71 -14.74 -56.95
C THR A 602 0.80 -13.93 -57.84
N TYR A 603 0.27 -12.84 -57.30
CA TYR A 603 -0.43 -11.80 -58.05
C TYR A 603 0.55 -10.69 -58.41
N ILE A 604 0.77 -10.53 -59.71
CA ILE A 604 1.67 -9.51 -60.26
C ILE A 604 1.01 -8.14 -60.15
N GLY A 605 1.65 -7.24 -59.39
CA GLY A 605 1.17 -5.88 -59.16
C GLY A 605 1.65 -4.87 -60.20
N SER A 606 1.39 -3.59 -59.93
CA SER A 606 1.82 -2.45 -60.76
C SER A 606 3.30 -2.07 -60.56
N GLY A 607 3.97 -2.62 -59.56
CA GLY A 607 5.39 -2.42 -59.27
C GLY A 607 6.32 -3.32 -60.08
N ALA A 608 7.62 -3.21 -59.80
CA ALA A 608 8.62 -4.11 -60.37
C ALA A 608 8.83 -5.34 -59.49
N MET A 609 8.80 -6.54 -60.07
CA MET A 609 8.94 -7.81 -59.36
C MET A 609 10.09 -8.66 -59.91
N SER A 610 10.82 -9.33 -59.03
CA SER A 610 11.77 -10.40 -59.35
C SER A 610 11.42 -11.62 -58.51
N ILE A 611 10.99 -12.70 -59.15
CA ILE A 611 10.34 -13.84 -58.51
C ILE A 611 11.04 -15.14 -58.90
N ALA A 612 11.29 -15.99 -57.90
CA ALA A 612 11.53 -17.41 -58.08
C ALA A 612 10.41 -18.18 -57.36
N GLY A 613 9.66 -19.01 -58.09
CA GLY A 613 8.59 -19.82 -57.53
C GLY A 613 9.14 -20.93 -56.65
N GLY A 614 10.18 -21.60 -57.12
CA GLY A 614 10.80 -22.73 -56.45
C GLY A 614 10.19 -24.05 -56.89
N SER A 615 9.85 -24.92 -55.94
CA SER A 615 9.36 -26.27 -56.21
C SER A 615 7.88 -26.41 -55.88
N GLY A 616 7.10 -26.89 -56.83
CA GLY A 616 5.67 -27.14 -56.64
C GLY A 616 4.92 -26.93 -57.94
N GLN A 617 3.61 -26.71 -57.83
CA GLN A 617 2.80 -26.19 -58.94
C GLN A 617 2.47 -24.74 -58.63
N ASP A 618 3.22 -23.82 -59.23
CA ASP A 618 3.11 -22.40 -58.91
C ASP A 618 2.18 -21.68 -59.88
N ILE A 619 1.45 -20.69 -59.37
CA ILE A 619 0.49 -19.91 -60.14
C ILE A 619 0.93 -18.45 -60.15
N TYR A 620 1.11 -17.89 -61.34
CA TYR A 620 1.38 -16.48 -61.55
C TYR A 620 0.14 -15.84 -62.18
N THR A 621 -0.55 -14.98 -61.43
CA THR A 621 -1.78 -14.33 -61.86
C THR A 621 -1.53 -12.87 -62.19
N VAL A 622 -2.03 -12.42 -63.34
CA VAL A 622 -2.02 -11.01 -63.75
C VAL A 622 -3.45 -10.58 -64.05
N ILE A 623 -3.91 -9.55 -63.36
CA ILE A 623 -5.28 -9.05 -63.47
C ILE A 623 -5.28 -7.70 -64.18
N ALA A 624 -6.05 -7.59 -65.27
CA ALA A 624 -6.19 -6.35 -66.03
C ALA A 624 -6.68 -5.21 -65.12
N GLY A 625 -5.95 -4.09 -65.11
CA GLY A 625 -6.25 -2.91 -64.30
C GLY A 625 -5.73 -2.95 -62.85
N GLN A 626 -5.12 -4.05 -62.41
CA GLN A 626 -4.40 -4.15 -61.13
C GLN A 626 -2.87 -4.30 -61.30
N ALA A 627 -2.43 -4.62 -62.51
CA ALA A 627 -1.02 -4.68 -62.91
C ALA A 627 -0.55 -3.33 -63.52
N GLY A 628 0.33 -3.37 -64.52
CA GLY A 628 0.92 -2.21 -65.20
C GLY A 628 2.43 -2.06 -64.99
N GLY A 629 3.03 -2.97 -64.20
CA GLY A 629 4.45 -2.99 -63.86
C GLY A 629 5.28 -3.97 -64.68
N SER A 630 6.38 -4.44 -64.11
CA SER A 630 7.25 -5.42 -64.77
C SER A 630 7.61 -6.56 -63.83
N ALA A 631 7.49 -7.81 -64.26
CA ALA A 631 7.90 -8.98 -63.48
C ALA A 631 8.95 -9.80 -64.23
N VAL A 632 9.99 -10.23 -63.52
CA VAL A 632 10.97 -11.22 -63.99
C VAL A 632 10.78 -12.50 -63.18
N ILE A 633 10.58 -13.63 -63.86
CA ILE A 633 10.32 -14.94 -63.27
C ILE A 633 11.47 -15.88 -63.68
N PHE A 634 12.22 -16.41 -62.72
CA PHE A 634 13.52 -17.05 -62.97
C PHE A 634 13.49 -18.55 -63.23
N ASP A 635 12.45 -19.26 -62.79
CA ASP A 635 12.42 -20.73 -62.72
C ASP A 635 11.08 -21.33 -63.18
N PHE A 636 10.29 -20.57 -63.95
CA PHE A 636 9.00 -21.02 -64.47
C PHE A 636 9.12 -22.33 -65.27
N ASN A 637 8.43 -23.37 -64.80
CA ASN A 637 8.33 -24.67 -65.43
C ASN A 637 6.95 -24.81 -66.11
N PRO A 638 6.83 -24.71 -67.44
CA PRO A 638 5.54 -24.78 -68.14
C PRO A 638 4.85 -26.15 -68.07
N GLY A 639 5.54 -27.19 -67.58
CA GLY A 639 4.95 -28.50 -67.31
C GLY A 639 4.35 -28.65 -65.92
N GLN A 640 4.59 -27.71 -65.01
CA GLN A 640 4.13 -27.73 -63.61
C GLN A 640 3.40 -26.44 -63.22
N ASP A 641 3.91 -25.30 -63.64
CA ASP A 641 3.43 -23.97 -63.28
C ASP A 641 2.39 -23.45 -64.26
N SER A 642 1.59 -22.49 -63.79
CA SER A 642 0.52 -21.86 -64.53
C SER A 642 0.66 -20.34 -64.56
N LEU A 643 0.35 -19.75 -65.72
CA LEU A 643 0.19 -18.31 -65.89
C LEU A 643 -1.29 -18.02 -66.16
N VAL A 644 -1.91 -17.21 -65.30
CA VAL A 644 -3.32 -16.81 -65.41
C VAL A 644 -3.37 -15.34 -65.80
N LEU A 645 -4.07 -15.01 -66.88
CA LEU A 645 -4.19 -13.65 -67.40
C LEU A 645 -5.65 -13.21 -67.39
N GLU A 646 -6.11 -12.71 -66.24
CA GLU A 646 -7.50 -12.36 -66.03
C GLU A 646 -7.83 -11.01 -66.69
N GLY A 647 -8.82 -11.02 -67.59
CA GLY A 647 -9.31 -9.79 -68.25
C GLY A 647 -8.47 -9.31 -69.43
N TYR A 648 -7.50 -10.10 -69.89
CA TYR A 648 -6.72 -9.81 -71.10
C TYR A 648 -7.23 -10.58 -72.32
N ASP A 649 -7.30 -9.91 -73.47
CA ASP A 649 -7.49 -10.59 -74.75
C ASP A 649 -6.15 -11.20 -75.19
N THR A 650 -6.09 -12.52 -75.30
CA THR A 650 -4.89 -13.24 -75.75
C THR A 650 -4.36 -12.78 -77.11
N ALA A 651 -5.22 -12.26 -78.00
CA ALA A 651 -4.80 -11.73 -79.30
C ALA A 651 -3.99 -10.42 -79.20
N SER A 652 -4.09 -9.72 -78.05
CA SER A 652 -3.44 -8.45 -77.79
C SER A 652 -2.08 -8.58 -77.07
N ILE A 653 -1.68 -9.81 -76.73
CA ILE A 653 -0.43 -10.11 -76.04
C ILE A 653 0.69 -10.25 -77.06
N VAL A 654 1.76 -9.48 -76.89
CA VAL A 654 2.95 -9.57 -77.74
C VAL A 654 4.00 -10.45 -77.09
N LYS A 655 4.23 -11.65 -77.66
CA LYS A 655 5.29 -12.58 -77.24
C LYS A 655 6.58 -12.31 -78.03
N THR A 656 7.66 -11.98 -77.33
CA THR A 656 9.00 -11.83 -77.89
C THR A 656 9.92 -12.91 -77.34
N VAL A 657 10.56 -13.69 -78.22
CA VAL A 657 11.46 -14.78 -77.83
C VAL A 657 12.90 -14.37 -78.12
N GLN A 658 13.78 -14.47 -77.12
CA GLN A 658 15.22 -14.20 -77.24
C GLN A 658 16.02 -15.35 -76.64
N ALA A 659 17.32 -15.42 -76.92
CA ALA A 659 18.17 -16.47 -76.36
C ALA A 659 18.21 -16.34 -74.82
N GLY A 660 17.68 -17.34 -74.12
CA GLY A 660 17.68 -17.42 -72.65
C GLY A 660 16.48 -16.80 -71.93
N TYR A 661 15.56 -16.11 -72.63
CA TYR A 661 14.33 -15.58 -72.01
C TYR A 661 13.20 -15.31 -73.02
N VAL A 662 11.98 -15.22 -72.49
CA VAL A 662 10.76 -14.83 -73.21
C VAL A 662 10.13 -13.64 -72.52
N THR A 663 9.63 -12.70 -73.30
CA THR A 663 8.87 -11.56 -72.79
C THR A 663 7.44 -11.58 -73.32
N LEU A 664 6.47 -11.35 -72.44
CA LEU A 664 5.09 -11.05 -72.78
C LEU A 664 4.82 -9.57 -72.46
N SER A 665 4.44 -8.80 -73.47
CA SER A 665 3.94 -7.44 -73.31
C SER A 665 2.42 -7.44 -73.38
N LEU A 666 1.78 -6.94 -72.34
CA LEU A 666 0.33 -6.85 -72.21
C LEU A 666 -0.16 -5.43 -72.61
N PRO A 667 -1.44 -5.27 -72.99
CA PRO A 667 -2.00 -3.98 -73.43
C PRO A 667 -1.91 -2.83 -72.41
N ASP A 668 -1.87 -3.15 -71.12
CA ASP A 668 -1.78 -2.17 -70.03
C ASP A 668 -0.34 -1.80 -69.67
N GLN A 669 0.61 -2.12 -70.55
CA GLN A 669 2.06 -1.95 -70.36
C GLN A 669 2.69 -2.90 -69.34
N THR A 670 1.95 -3.88 -68.81
CA THR A 670 2.56 -4.95 -68.01
C THR A 670 3.57 -5.73 -68.84
N MET A 671 4.77 -5.92 -68.30
CA MET A 671 5.86 -6.66 -68.92
C MET A 671 6.24 -7.88 -68.08
N LEU A 672 6.03 -9.09 -68.60
CA LEU A 672 6.44 -10.33 -67.94
C LEU A 672 7.66 -10.91 -68.67
N THR A 673 8.74 -11.18 -67.96
CA THR A 673 9.94 -11.81 -68.50
C THR A 673 10.19 -13.15 -67.81
N PHE A 674 10.19 -14.22 -68.58
CA PHE A 674 10.47 -15.58 -68.11
C PHE A 674 11.90 -15.94 -68.51
N VAL A 675 12.76 -16.26 -67.54
CA VAL A 675 14.16 -16.61 -67.74
C VAL A 675 14.29 -18.14 -67.65
N GLY A 676 14.99 -18.79 -68.60
CA GLY A 676 15.10 -20.25 -68.60
C GLY A 676 15.60 -20.89 -69.90
N ALA A 677 15.83 -22.22 -69.86
CA ALA A 677 16.57 -22.96 -70.88
C ALA A 677 15.79 -23.28 -72.17
N ASP A 678 14.45 -23.20 -72.19
CA ASP A 678 13.65 -23.34 -73.42
C ASP A 678 12.61 -22.21 -73.57
N PRO A 679 12.97 -21.11 -74.24
CA PRO A 679 12.11 -19.95 -74.49
C PRO A 679 10.86 -20.23 -75.36
N SER A 680 10.73 -21.42 -75.96
CA SER A 680 9.58 -21.73 -76.82
C SER A 680 8.38 -22.28 -76.06
N SER A 681 8.60 -22.76 -74.84
CA SER A 681 7.72 -23.66 -74.08
C SER A 681 6.58 -23.01 -73.29
N LEU A 682 6.47 -21.67 -73.23
CA LEU A 682 5.27 -21.01 -72.69
C LEU A 682 4.05 -21.45 -73.52
N PRO A 683 3.08 -22.16 -72.92
CA PRO A 683 2.01 -22.79 -73.67
C PRO A 683 1.12 -21.73 -74.30
N GLY A 684 1.03 -21.73 -75.63
CA GLY A 684 0.07 -20.88 -76.37
C GLY A 684 -1.40 -21.23 -76.14
N ARG A 685 -1.72 -22.07 -75.14
CA ARG A 685 -3.07 -22.59 -74.85
C ARG A 685 -3.41 -22.80 -73.36
N SER A 686 -2.51 -22.51 -72.42
CA SER A 686 -2.82 -22.58 -70.97
C SER A 686 -3.00 -21.20 -70.36
N ILE A 687 -3.53 -20.26 -71.15
CA ILE A 687 -4.02 -18.97 -70.67
C ILE A 687 -5.52 -19.19 -70.46
N SER A 688 -5.94 -19.42 -69.21
CA SER A 688 -7.36 -19.42 -68.84
C SER A 688 -7.81 -18.01 -68.48
#